data_AF-A0A974X1N8-F1
#
_entry.id   AF-A0A974X1N8-F1
#
_cell.length_a   1.000
_cell.length_b   1.000
_cell.length_c   1.000
_cell.angle_alpha   90.00
_cell.angle_beta   90.00
_cell.angle_gamma   90.00
#
_symmetry.space_group_name_H-M   'P 1'
#
loop_
_entity.id
_entity.type
_entity.pdbx_description
1 polymer ?
#
loop_
_entity_poly.entity_id
_entity_poly.type
_entity_poly.pdbx_seq_one_letter_code
_entity_poly.pdbx_strand_id
1 'polypeptide(L)'
;MKVKHLEVTVPWGLSHYFAPNGFHPIYRALIDYKPEVVKINSLDNVKLFRKIQKDRKRFEYLFSQINKLEQKIENLNPKLIERKYKEYFFSPNMILTELINGDIEFHHSAPFASLKRPFIFHCEAFAPIFMPFAGQGNNKFLKNKDLKEYYKKIFAHKYCLGIMSHIPETLESIKLFFNDPIISRKLVKSRIGLSMNHFSGVKLFEKNSLSNPIFLYINSAHQNPKNFTKRGGHLVLRFWKEYIKSGREGMLILRYPKTSFKELEKFDIDFDFIKSECGKSIIWSQDYLSNYEMNKLISKSNFFLLPSASLHSVSLMQAMTFGTVPVVTDTLGIDSFVTNNKDAIVLEGMNSAIWQKDDDTGVLFDNYKQIHTVDDDLLSQMLINIYEAVDNSTYYNKLSQNAIRTAKSKFSGKSFSKDFWRKTLVLYQNNQKLFNKNPIHPRRKRLLDNCLISGDQWSRVFESPTQPMNRSFLGRGSVWELSGNIIQVNGNPKIELEDWSVMSSFLGRKQMTFAYELCELNSEYIAPKEIIFKDKNKLIEKLGIGKGNNVFSKVLKRFDFSPSKKLLQFIKCMRYRMKSSKSLLDIDLIIEGFHGLNIIRYFHIYYAIPQPEGQFILEKVKANSYSVQFSSLTFDGMINQIVKNIDNFEVIVSEPHLNVIISNYYGFKISKFLHKYYAILNSEGALDLNKFQKKEYSIYFIGVDADQVKNKINNFIIKNYILLDDNYLSFKIIKYRETYCAICSLKNDINLKNIFKNGDTVYFSGRSSYSVRKQVIDYLHQNQVLVVQNYHGFNIIDCMKSSYAILQSEGKFDITMIDKGTYNSLLSGENQDEVKLRIREYLNDNVTPIEKNFHNFNIIKCMDNFYAILQSEGEFDITKVDKKAYNPLFSGESQEEVKLRIREFLNDNVRLIREGFHNFNIIKCMNDFYATLQSEGEFDITKVDKGDYHLVFSGKNLEEVITQINDYIKQESKNIKVSRDFEVNDFLKEYYLPSLSQFKSNSILSFKLNATVSEGIVYLNHNLEFRLED
;
A
#
# COMPACT_ATOMS: atom_id res chain seq x y z
N MET A 1 -28.54 33.72 31.13
CA MET A 1 -28.36 34.17 29.73
C MET A 1 -28.56 32.97 28.80
N LYS A 2 -29.47 33.03 27.82
CA LYS A 2 -29.60 31.96 26.81
C LYS A 2 -28.29 31.87 26.04
N VAL A 3 -27.64 30.70 26.04
CA VAL A 3 -26.39 30.49 25.32
C VAL A 3 -26.70 30.62 23.83
N LYS A 4 -26.24 31.72 23.21
CA LYS A 4 -26.40 31.93 21.78
C LYS A 4 -25.59 30.84 21.06
N HIS A 5 -26.22 30.11 20.13
CA HIS A 5 -25.48 29.24 19.22
C HIS A 5 -24.46 30.05 18.42
N LEU A 6 -23.25 29.50 18.27
CA LEU A 6 -22.18 30.05 17.45
C LEU A 6 -22.13 29.29 16.11
N GLU A 7 -22.42 29.98 15.00
CA GLU A 7 -22.21 29.43 13.66
C GLU A 7 -20.78 29.73 13.18
N VAL A 8 -20.03 28.71 12.76
CA VAL A 8 -18.62 28.82 12.35
C VAL A 8 -18.47 28.46 10.88
N THR A 9 -17.99 29.40 10.07
CA THR A 9 -17.63 29.20 8.67
C THR A 9 -16.25 28.53 8.58
N VAL A 10 -16.17 27.43 7.85
CA VAL A 10 -14.96 26.65 7.62
C VAL A 10 -14.72 26.52 6.10
N PRO A 11 -13.86 27.34 5.49
CA PRO A 11 -13.68 27.40 4.03
C PRO A 11 -12.77 26.29 3.44
N TRP A 12 -12.47 25.23 4.19
CA TRP A 12 -11.42 24.26 3.87
C TRP A 12 -11.65 23.43 2.59
N GLY A 13 -12.89 23.36 2.09
CA GLY A 13 -13.20 22.71 0.80
C GLY A 13 -12.86 23.55 -0.43
N LEU A 14 -12.39 24.78 -0.26
CA LEU A 14 -12.00 25.67 -1.37
C LEU A 14 -10.57 25.41 -1.83
N SER A 15 -10.29 25.71 -3.10
CA SER A 15 -9.10 25.14 -3.74
C SER A 15 -7.76 25.61 -3.21
N HIS A 16 -7.68 26.83 -2.69
CA HIS A 16 -6.49 27.37 -2.06
C HIS A 16 -6.16 26.68 -0.72
N TYR A 17 -7.10 25.96 -0.11
CA TYR A 17 -6.82 25.14 1.07
C TYR A 17 -6.21 23.79 0.72
N PHE A 18 -6.19 23.36 -0.55
CA PHE A 18 -5.56 22.09 -0.90
C PHE A 18 -4.08 22.09 -0.59
N ALA A 19 -3.31 23.08 -1.05
CA ALA A 19 -1.88 23.19 -0.74
C ALA A 19 -1.55 23.13 0.78
N PRO A 20 -2.27 23.84 1.68
CA PRO A 20 -2.10 23.71 3.13
C PRO A 20 -2.88 22.55 3.79
N ASN A 21 -3.32 21.54 3.03
CA ASN A 21 -4.06 20.35 3.48
C ASN A 21 -5.41 20.68 4.14
N GLY A 22 -6.37 21.24 3.40
CA GLY A 22 -7.63 21.81 3.88
C GLY A 22 -8.36 21.00 4.95
N PHE A 23 -8.88 19.81 4.62
CA PHE A 23 -9.46 18.94 5.65
C PHE A 23 -8.38 18.17 6.41
N HIS A 24 -7.46 18.90 7.07
CA HIS A 24 -6.35 18.29 7.78
C HIS A 24 -6.88 17.38 8.89
N PRO A 25 -6.40 16.13 9.01
CA PRO A 25 -6.92 15.16 9.99
C PRO A 25 -6.88 15.67 11.43
N ILE A 26 -5.92 16.54 11.75
CA ILE A 26 -5.77 17.12 13.09
C ILE A 26 -7.01 17.91 13.55
N TYR A 27 -7.76 18.51 12.62
CA TYR A 27 -8.93 19.32 12.95
C TYR A 27 -10.23 18.52 12.98
N ARG A 28 -10.21 17.23 12.61
CA ARG A 28 -11.38 16.35 12.69
C ARG A 28 -11.97 16.32 14.09
N ALA A 29 -11.13 16.32 15.12
CA ALA A 29 -11.57 16.37 16.52
C ALA A 29 -12.43 17.61 16.84
N LEU A 30 -12.16 18.75 16.19
CA LEU A 30 -12.94 19.97 16.35
C LEU A 30 -14.33 19.86 15.74
N ILE A 31 -14.52 18.97 14.76
CA ILE A 31 -15.83 18.66 14.15
C ILE A 31 -16.55 17.59 14.97
N ASP A 32 -15.91 16.45 15.20
CA ASP A 32 -16.50 15.26 15.82
C ASP A 32 -16.96 15.50 17.26
N TYR A 33 -16.22 16.34 18.01
CA TYR A 33 -16.49 16.62 19.42
C TYR A 33 -16.92 18.06 19.69
N LYS A 34 -17.38 18.78 18.66
CA LYS A 34 -17.87 20.15 18.86
C LYS A 34 -19.02 20.16 19.88
N PRO A 35 -19.10 21.17 20.76
CA PRO A 35 -20.24 21.29 21.67
C PRO A 35 -21.52 21.61 20.86
N GLU A 36 -22.69 21.26 21.39
CA GLU A 36 -23.99 21.47 20.72
C GLU A 36 -24.26 22.94 20.37
N VAL A 37 -23.72 23.86 21.16
CA VAL A 37 -23.81 25.31 20.92
C VAL A 37 -23.00 25.77 19.71
N VAL A 38 -22.13 24.93 19.16
CA VAL A 38 -21.33 25.23 17.96
C VAL A 38 -21.89 24.48 16.74
N LYS A 39 -22.23 25.25 15.71
CA LYS A 39 -22.60 24.74 14.38
C LYS A 39 -21.49 25.09 13.40
N ILE A 40 -21.04 24.11 12.62
CA ILE A 40 -19.93 24.30 11.68
C ILE A 40 -20.47 24.15 10.26
N ASN A 41 -20.14 25.12 9.41
CA ASN A 41 -20.61 25.22 8.05
C ASN A 41 -19.39 25.20 7.11
N SER A 42 -19.29 24.18 6.27
CA SER A 42 -18.30 24.11 5.19
C SER A 42 -18.99 23.72 3.88
N LEU A 43 -18.40 24.09 2.75
CA LEU A 43 -18.98 23.82 1.43
C LEU A 43 -18.84 22.35 1.06
N ASP A 44 -19.91 21.81 0.51
CA ASP A 44 -19.92 20.57 -0.23
C ASP A 44 -19.83 20.89 -1.73
N ASN A 45 -18.68 20.60 -2.33
CA ASN A 45 -18.39 20.94 -3.72
C ASN A 45 -19.29 20.21 -4.72
N VAL A 46 -19.76 19.00 -4.41
CA VAL A 46 -20.71 18.26 -5.27
C VAL A 46 -22.09 18.94 -5.23
N LYS A 47 -22.58 19.30 -4.04
CA LYS A 47 -23.84 20.05 -3.91
C LYS A 47 -23.73 21.41 -4.59
N LEU A 48 -22.62 22.12 -4.42
CA LEU A 48 -22.37 23.41 -5.07
C LEU A 48 -22.38 23.28 -6.59
N PHE A 49 -21.65 22.32 -7.15
CA PHE A 49 -21.59 22.06 -8.60
C PHE A 49 -22.99 21.80 -9.17
N ARG A 50 -23.73 20.85 -8.57
CA ARG A 50 -25.11 20.52 -8.97
C ARG A 50 -26.04 21.72 -8.85
N LYS A 51 -25.85 22.56 -7.82
CA LYS A 51 -26.69 23.73 -7.60
C LYS A 51 -26.46 24.81 -8.66
N ILE A 52 -25.21 25.09 -9.00
CA ILE A 52 -24.85 26.07 -10.03
C ILE A 52 -25.37 25.61 -11.40
N GLN A 53 -25.23 24.32 -11.71
CA GLN A 53 -25.73 23.74 -12.97
C GLN A 53 -27.25 23.91 -13.13
N LYS A 54 -28.02 23.79 -12.05
CA LYS A 54 -29.49 23.88 -12.06
C LYS A 54 -30.04 25.31 -11.95
N ASP A 55 -29.29 26.24 -11.35
CA ASP A 55 -29.80 27.57 -10.97
C ASP A 55 -28.98 28.69 -11.63
N ARG A 56 -29.28 28.96 -12.91
CA ARG A 56 -28.59 29.97 -13.71
C ARG A 56 -28.64 31.37 -13.10
N LYS A 57 -29.75 31.76 -12.47
CA LYS A 57 -29.88 33.08 -11.82
C LYS A 57 -28.89 33.25 -10.66
N ARG A 58 -28.71 32.19 -9.85
CA ARG A 58 -27.69 32.22 -8.78
C ARG A 58 -26.28 32.28 -9.36
N PHE A 59 -26.00 31.55 -10.43
CA PHE A 59 -24.72 31.63 -11.12
C PHE A 59 -24.44 33.06 -11.60
N GLU A 60 -25.39 33.70 -12.28
CA GLU A 60 -25.25 35.08 -12.76
C GLU A 60 -25.00 36.07 -11.61
N TYR A 61 -25.68 35.90 -10.47
CA TYR A 61 -25.40 36.69 -9.27
C TYR A 61 -23.96 36.47 -8.76
N LEU A 62 -23.52 35.22 -8.59
CA LEU A 62 -22.16 34.90 -8.14
C LEU A 62 -21.11 35.48 -9.09
N PHE A 63 -21.30 35.27 -10.40
CA PHE A 63 -20.44 35.79 -11.45
C PHE A 63 -20.35 37.32 -11.41
N SER A 64 -21.47 38.01 -11.20
CA SER A 64 -21.47 39.48 -11.05
C SER A 64 -20.64 39.95 -9.84
N GLN A 65 -20.63 39.21 -8.73
CA GLN A 65 -19.82 39.57 -7.55
C GLN A 65 -18.34 39.28 -7.80
N ILE A 66 -18.03 38.20 -8.50
CA ILE A 66 -16.67 37.82 -8.90
C ILE A 66 -16.08 38.90 -9.79
N ASN A 67 -16.76 39.31 -10.87
CA ASN A 67 -16.26 40.34 -11.79
C ASN A 67 -16.03 41.68 -11.07
N LYS A 68 -16.92 42.06 -10.14
CA LYS A 68 -16.72 43.28 -9.32
C LYS A 68 -15.49 43.20 -8.43
N LEU A 69 -15.16 42.02 -7.92
CA LEU A 69 -13.96 41.82 -7.11
C LEU A 69 -12.70 41.81 -7.98
N GLU A 70 -12.75 41.15 -9.15
CA GLU A 70 -11.65 41.10 -10.11
C GLU A 70 -11.29 42.50 -10.61
N GLN A 71 -12.26 43.33 -10.99
CA GLN A 71 -12.03 44.74 -11.35
C GLN A 71 -11.33 45.52 -10.23
N LYS A 72 -11.69 45.26 -8.97
CA LYS A 72 -11.01 45.89 -7.82
C LYS A 72 -9.57 45.42 -7.66
N ILE A 73 -9.29 44.14 -7.95
CA ILE A 73 -7.96 43.56 -7.89
C ILE A 73 -7.09 44.09 -9.04
N GLU A 74 -7.64 44.19 -10.25
CA GLU A 74 -6.95 44.72 -11.43
C GLU A 74 -6.49 46.16 -11.24
N ASN A 75 -7.27 46.97 -10.52
CA ASN A 75 -6.94 48.35 -10.14
C ASN A 75 -5.83 48.45 -9.07
N LEU A 76 -5.44 47.35 -8.41
CA LEU A 76 -4.30 47.35 -7.50
C LEU A 76 -2.99 47.28 -8.28
N ASN A 77 -1.96 47.96 -7.79
CA ASN A 77 -0.62 47.90 -8.38
C ASN A 77 -0.08 46.45 -8.35
N PRO A 78 0.35 45.86 -9.51
CA PRO A 78 0.91 44.50 -9.62
C PRO A 78 2.07 44.18 -8.67
N LYS A 79 2.83 45.21 -8.25
CA LYS A 79 3.97 45.04 -7.35
C LYS A 79 3.56 44.87 -5.88
N LEU A 80 2.32 45.22 -5.51
CA LEU A 80 1.83 45.10 -4.14
C LEU A 80 1.59 43.64 -3.75
N ILE A 81 2.06 43.28 -2.55
CA ILE A 81 1.79 41.97 -1.93
C ILE A 81 0.29 41.71 -1.86
N GLU A 82 -0.52 42.72 -1.59
CA GLU A 82 -1.98 42.61 -1.54
C GLU A 82 -2.58 42.07 -2.84
N ARG A 83 -2.11 42.55 -3.99
CA ARG A 83 -2.61 42.08 -5.29
C ARG A 83 -2.26 40.62 -5.51
N LYS A 84 -0.98 40.27 -5.32
CA LYS A 84 -0.51 38.87 -5.47
C LYS A 84 -1.21 37.92 -4.51
N TYR A 85 -1.50 38.37 -3.30
CA TYR A 85 -2.27 37.62 -2.31
C TYR A 85 -3.67 37.35 -2.86
N LYS A 86 -4.39 38.37 -3.31
CA LYS A 86 -5.74 38.22 -3.86
C LYS A 86 -5.78 37.38 -5.14
N GLU A 87 -4.77 37.51 -6.01
CA GLU A 87 -4.62 36.70 -7.22
C GLU A 87 -4.44 35.20 -6.85
N TYR A 88 -3.55 34.89 -5.89
CA TYR A 88 -3.33 33.50 -5.45
C TYR A 88 -4.57 32.85 -4.85
N PHE A 89 -5.31 33.59 -4.02
CA PHE A 89 -6.48 33.03 -3.35
C PHE A 89 -7.74 32.95 -4.22
N PHE A 90 -7.65 33.33 -5.51
CA PHE A 90 -8.68 33.21 -6.54
C PHE A 90 -10.03 33.86 -6.17
N SER A 91 -10.40 34.94 -6.87
CA SER A 91 -11.60 35.74 -6.59
C SER A 91 -12.90 34.93 -6.34
N PRO A 92 -13.22 33.85 -7.08
CA PRO A 92 -14.37 33.01 -6.77
C PRO A 92 -14.34 32.38 -5.37
N ASN A 93 -13.18 31.93 -4.90
CA ASN A 93 -13.04 31.37 -3.56
C ASN A 93 -13.19 32.44 -2.47
N MET A 94 -12.74 33.69 -2.73
CA MET A 94 -12.99 34.83 -1.83
C MET A 94 -14.49 35.08 -1.65
N ILE A 95 -15.22 35.15 -2.77
CA ILE A 95 -16.67 35.35 -2.76
C ILE A 95 -17.39 34.18 -2.08
N LEU A 96 -16.98 32.94 -2.35
CA LEU A 96 -17.57 31.77 -1.69
C LEU A 96 -17.33 31.80 -0.17
N THR A 97 -16.13 32.16 0.28
CA THR A 97 -15.83 32.30 1.72
C THR A 97 -16.73 33.32 2.40
N GLU A 98 -16.99 34.46 1.74
CA GLU A 98 -17.92 35.49 2.24
C GLU A 98 -19.37 35.01 2.30
N LEU A 99 -19.79 34.12 1.40
CA LEU A 99 -21.17 33.66 1.27
C LEU A 99 -21.51 32.46 2.14
N ILE A 100 -20.52 31.70 2.64
CA ILE A 100 -20.77 30.63 3.62
C ILE A 100 -21.31 31.27 4.91
N ASN A 101 -22.34 30.65 5.49
CA ASN A 101 -22.97 31.15 6.70
C ASN A 101 -22.12 30.92 7.94
N GLY A 102 -22.01 31.95 8.79
CA GLY A 102 -21.29 31.88 10.05
C GLY A 102 -21.21 33.24 10.74
N ASP A 103 -21.26 33.22 12.07
CA ASP A 103 -20.93 34.35 12.96
C ASP A 103 -19.42 34.64 12.95
N ILE A 104 -18.59 33.62 12.73
CA ILE A 104 -17.13 33.67 12.75
C ILE A 104 -16.53 32.74 11.68
N GLU A 105 -15.34 33.07 11.17
CA GLU A 105 -14.56 32.20 10.29
C GLU A 105 -13.46 31.45 11.06
N PHE A 106 -13.18 30.22 10.67
CA PHE A 106 -12.06 29.45 11.20
C PHE A 106 -11.11 29.02 10.07
N HIS A 107 -9.90 29.57 10.13
CA HIS A 107 -8.82 29.31 9.18
C HIS A 107 -7.70 28.51 9.85
N HIS A 108 -7.01 27.68 9.09
CA HIS A 108 -5.78 27.07 9.54
C HIS A 108 -4.66 27.14 8.50
N SER A 109 -3.42 27.13 8.98
CA SER A 109 -2.17 27.14 8.21
C SER A 109 -1.93 28.41 7.37
N ALA A 110 -2.90 28.83 6.54
CA ALA A 110 -2.91 30.07 5.78
C ALA A 110 -4.10 30.97 6.19
N PRO A 111 -3.89 32.25 6.55
CA PRO A 111 -4.92 33.13 7.09
C PRO A 111 -5.72 33.81 5.97
N PHE A 112 -6.62 33.06 5.31
CA PHE A 112 -7.46 33.59 4.23
C PHE A 112 -8.83 34.11 4.72
N ALA A 113 -8.80 35.14 5.57
CA ALA A 113 -10.03 35.73 6.11
C ALA A 113 -10.72 36.67 5.12
N SER A 114 -12.06 36.67 5.13
CA SER A 114 -12.84 37.61 4.31
C SER A 114 -12.70 39.06 4.77
N LEU A 115 -12.31 39.26 6.03
CA LEU A 115 -12.31 40.54 6.75
C LEU A 115 -13.68 41.23 6.74
N LYS A 116 -14.78 40.48 6.56
CA LYS A 116 -16.16 40.97 6.67
C LYS A 116 -16.86 40.51 7.94
N ARG A 117 -16.29 39.53 8.63
CA ARG A 117 -16.75 39.02 9.92
C ARG A 117 -15.56 38.60 10.77
N PRO A 118 -15.75 38.39 12.09
CA PRO A 118 -14.72 37.88 12.98
C PRO A 118 -14.11 36.57 12.49
N PHE A 119 -12.85 36.29 12.85
CA PHE A 119 -12.19 35.03 12.56
C PHE A 119 -11.21 34.60 13.65
N ILE A 120 -10.97 33.29 13.73
CA ILE A 120 -9.85 32.66 14.43
C ILE A 120 -8.92 32.03 13.40
N PHE A 121 -7.63 32.14 13.65
CA PHE A 121 -6.60 31.49 12.86
C PHE A 121 -5.85 30.49 13.73
N HIS A 122 -5.65 29.25 13.26
CA HIS A 122 -4.78 28.26 13.91
C HIS A 122 -3.61 27.89 13.01
N CYS A 123 -2.40 27.79 13.53
CA CYS A 123 -1.24 27.36 12.73
C CYS A 123 -0.30 26.44 13.52
N GLU A 124 0.31 25.48 12.83
CA GLU A 124 1.34 24.60 13.42
C GLU A 124 2.73 25.23 13.32
N ALA A 125 3.02 25.88 12.19
CA ALA A 125 4.31 26.46 11.89
C ALA A 125 4.18 27.92 11.44
N PHE A 126 5.27 28.68 11.62
CA PHE A 126 5.34 30.10 11.28
C PHE A 126 5.36 30.37 9.76
N ALA A 127 6.22 29.69 9.00
CA ALA A 127 6.42 29.98 7.58
C ALA A 127 5.15 29.83 6.70
N PRO A 128 4.30 28.78 6.87
CA PRO A 128 3.08 28.62 6.07
C PRO A 128 2.04 29.74 6.22
N ILE A 129 2.14 30.57 7.28
CA ILE A 129 1.27 31.73 7.48
C ILE A 129 1.32 32.67 6.28
N PHE A 130 2.46 32.75 5.60
CA PHE A 130 2.71 33.70 4.52
C PHE A 130 2.50 33.10 3.12
N MET A 131 1.82 31.96 2.98
CA MET A 131 1.54 31.39 1.66
C MET A 131 0.83 32.40 0.74
N PRO A 132 1.21 32.48 -0.55
CA PRO A 132 2.20 31.65 -1.25
C PRO A 132 3.65 32.18 -1.20
N PHE A 133 3.90 33.26 -0.47
CA PHE A 133 5.16 34.01 -0.54
C PHE A 133 6.31 33.35 0.22
N ALA A 134 5.98 32.62 1.28
CA ALA A 134 6.92 31.82 2.03
C ALA A 134 6.32 30.46 2.38
N GLY A 135 7.23 29.49 2.52
CA GLY A 135 6.94 28.12 2.91
C GLY A 135 8.18 27.54 3.58
N GLN A 136 8.02 26.36 4.18
CA GLN A 136 9.13 25.64 4.79
C GLN A 136 10.20 25.30 3.74
N GLY A 137 11.45 25.64 4.03
CA GLY A 137 12.62 25.33 3.22
C GLY A 137 13.02 26.33 2.17
N ASN A 138 12.51 27.56 2.25
CA ASN A 138 12.91 28.64 1.35
C ASN A 138 14.16 29.41 1.82
N ASN A 139 14.81 28.96 2.91
CA ASN A 139 16.03 29.51 3.52
C ASN A 139 15.98 30.98 3.99
N LYS A 140 15.16 31.87 3.43
CA LYS A 140 14.96 33.26 3.87
C LYS A 140 13.57 33.80 3.52
N PHE A 141 13.08 34.77 4.30
CA PHE A 141 11.88 35.55 3.96
C PHE A 141 12.23 36.71 3.02
N LEU A 142 12.04 36.54 1.71
CA LEU A 142 12.19 37.63 0.76
C LEU A 142 11.13 38.73 1.02
N LYS A 143 11.53 40.00 0.99
CA LYS A 143 10.64 41.17 1.21
C LYS A 143 9.90 41.14 2.56
N ASN A 144 10.62 40.81 3.63
CA ASN A 144 10.10 40.73 5.00
C ASN A 144 9.25 41.96 5.39
N LYS A 145 9.63 43.18 5.02
CA LYS A 145 8.91 44.42 5.34
C LYS A 145 7.51 44.49 4.70
N ASP A 146 7.41 44.26 3.39
CA ASP A 146 6.11 44.33 2.68
C ASP A 146 5.17 43.21 3.15
N LEU A 147 5.70 42.01 3.36
CA LEU A 147 4.95 40.87 3.91
C LEU A 147 4.48 41.16 5.34
N LYS A 148 5.39 41.61 6.20
CA LYS A 148 5.09 41.98 7.59
C LYS A 148 3.98 43.02 7.64
N GLU A 149 4.08 44.11 6.88
CA GLU A 149 3.06 45.16 6.85
C GLU A 149 1.70 44.65 6.36
N TYR A 150 1.67 43.82 5.32
CA TYR A 150 0.42 43.28 4.80
C TYR A 150 -0.27 42.34 5.80
N TYR A 151 0.46 41.36 6.33
CA TYR A 151 -0.10 40.39 7.29
C TYR A 151 -0.38 41.02 8.66
N LYS A 152 0.38 42.06 9.04
CA LYS A 152 0.07 42.89 10.22
C LYS A 152 -1.31 43.51 10.10
N LYS A 153 -1.69 44.02 8.93
CA LYS A 153 -3.06 44.55 8.70
C LYS A 153 -4.13 43.47 8.90
N ILE A 154 -3.87 42.23 8.50
CA ILE A 154 -4.81 41.10 8.68
C ILE A 154 -4.94 40.74 10.17
N PHE A 155 -3.82 40.54 10.86
CA PHE A 155 -3.82 40.03 12.24
C PHE A 155 -4.09 41.11 13.29
N ALA A 156 -3.69 42.35 13.06
CA ALA A 156 -4.08 43.48 13.92
C ALA A 156 -5.55 43.87 13.71
N HIS A 157 -6.17 43.49 12.58
CA HIS A 157 -7.57 43.81 12.27
C HIS A 157 -8.50 43.44 13.42
N LYS A 158 -9.50 44.29 13.70
CA LYS A 158 -10.46 44.05 14.77
C LYS A 158 -11.18 42.70 14.66
N TYR A 159 -11.41 42.21 13.44
CA TYR A 159 -12.03 40.90 13.21
C TYR A 159 -11.13 39.70 13.49
N CYS A 160 -9.80 39.85 13.52
CA CYS A 160 -8.95 38.77 14.01
C CYS A 160 -9.11 38.70 15.54
N LEU A 161 -9.79 37.66 16.03
CA LEU A 161 -10.06 37.51 17.46
C LEU A 161 -8.95 36.78 18.20
N GLY A 162 -8.24 35.89 17.51
CA GLY A 162 -7.22 35.04 18.10
C GLY A 162 -6.39 34.32 17.05
N ILE A 163 -5.11 34.15 17.37
CA ILE A 163 -4.13 33.37 16.63
C ILE A 163 -3.68 32.25 17.55
N MET A 164 -4.05 31.03 17.19
CA MET A 164 -3.89 29.84 18.02
C MET A 164 -2.77 28.95 17.50
N SER A 165 -1.97 28.41 18.40
CA SER A 165 -1.04 27.34 18.08
C SER A 165 -0.82 26.46 19.30
N HIS A 166 -0.60 25.18 19.05
CA HIS A 166 -0.16 24.24 20.07
C HIS A 166 1.37 24.22 20.22
N ILE A 167 2.10 24.84 19.29
CA ILE A 167 3.56 24.94 19.29
C ILE A 167 3.96 26.31 19.87
N PRO A 168 4.56 26.36 21.07
CA PRO A 168 4.97 27.62 21.71
C PRO A 168 5.90 28.47 20.83
N GLU A 169 6.85 27.84 20.15
CA GLU A 169 7.87 28.47 19.31
C GLU A 169 7.23 29.18 18.10
N THR A 170 6.13 28.63 17.58
CA THR A 170 5.34 29.28 16.51
C THR A 170 4.71 30.57 17.03
N LEU A 171 4.16 30.58 18.24
CA LEU A 171 3.58 31.81 18.84
C LEU A 171 4.67 32.86 19.12
N GLU A 172 5.81 32.44 19.65
CA GLU A 172 6.93 33.36 19.91
C GLU A 172 7.49 33.93 18.60
N SER A 173 7.60 33.11 17.55
CA SER A 173 8.01 33.59 16.21
C SER A 173 7.03 34.63 15.66
N ILE A 174 5.71 34.44 15.83
CA ILE A 174 4.71 35.43 15.44
C ILE A 174 4.88 36.73 16.23
N LYS A 175 5.06 36.62 17.55
CA LYS A 175 5.25 37.77 18.43
C LYS A 175 6.46 38.59 18.04
N LEU A 176 7.62 37.95 17.87
CA LEU A 176 8.88 38.58 17.48
C LEU A 176 8.78 39.20 16.09
N PHE A 177 8.29 38.44 15.11
CA PHE A 177 8.22 38.90 13.72
C PHE A 177 7.40 40.18 13.58
N PHE A 178 6.19 40.21 14.15
CA PHE A 178 5.33 41.39 14.01
C PHE A 178 5.73 42.52 14.96
N ASN A 179 6.25 42.20 16.15
CA ASN A 179 6.54 43.14 17.23
C ASN A 179 5.40 44.15 17.42
N ASP A 180 4.16 43.64 17.46
CA ASP A 180 2.95 44.44 17.54
C ASP A 180 2.14 44.05 18.80
N PRO A 181 1.85 45.00 19.72
CA PRO A 181 1.13 44.71 20.96
C PRO A 181 -0.32 44.24 20.75
N ILE A 182 -0.98 44.62 19.65
CA ILE A 182 -2.35 44.19 19.32
C ILE A 182 -2.33 42.72 18.90
N ILE A 183 -1.38 42.34 18.05
CA ILE A 183 -1.20 40.94 17.61
C ILE A 183 -0.79 40.07 18.80
N SER A 184 0.14 40.54 19.62
CA SER A 184 0.64 39.80 20.80
C SER A 184 -0.49 39.41 21.76
N ARG A 185 -1.45 40.32 21.99
CA ARG A 185 -2.63 40.06 22.84
C ARG A 185 -3.60 39.02 22.26
N LYS A 186 -3.48 38.70 20.97
CA LYS A 186 -4.32 37.69 20.28
C LYS A 186 -3.65 36.32 20.21
N LEU A 187 -2.40 36.17 20.65
CA LEU A 187 -1.71 34.89 20.65
C LEU A 187 -2.25 34.01 21.77
N VAL A 188 -2.74 32.82 21.42
CA VAL A 188 -3.40 31.90 22.34
C VAL A 188 -2.83 30.50 22.18
N LYS A 189 -2.19 29.97 23.22
CA LYS A 189 -1.79 28.56 23.24
C LYS A 189 -3.02 27.66 23.17
N SER A 190 -3.05 26.71 22.24
CA SER A 190 -4.11 25.69 22.13
C SER A 190 -3.59 24.31 22.51
N ARG A 191 -4.50 23.41 22.91
CA ARG A 191 -4.20 21.97 22.93
C ARG A 191 -4.18 21.41 21.50
N ILE A 192 -3.82 20.14 21.38
CA ILE A 192 -3.96 19.36 20.14
C ILE A 192 -4.40 17.94 20.46
N GLY A 193 -5.03 17.26 19.50
CA GLY A 193 -5.45 15.88 19.70
C GLY A 193 -6.21 15.29 18.51
N LEU A 194 -6.22 13.96 18.42
CA LEU A 194 -6.88 13.21 17.34
C LEU A 194 -8.27 12.72 17.76
N SER A 195 -9.18 12.63 16.78
CA SER A 195 -10.51 12.06 17.01
C SER A 195 -10.42 10.56 17.29
N MET A 196 -11.22 9.99 18.19
CA MET A 196 -11.29 8.53 18.33
C MET A 196 -11.97 7.87 17.12
N ASN A 197 -12.83 8.61 16.41
CA ASN A 197 -13.40 8.17 15.13
C ASN A 197 -12.32 8.05 14.05
N HIS A 198 -11.16 8.69 14.26
CA HIS A 198 -10.00 8.48 13.41
C HIS A 198 -9.50 7.03 13.48
N PHE A 199 -9.80 6.30 14.55
CA PHE A 199 -9.33 4.94 14.82
C PHE A 199 -10.46 3.90 14.81
N SER A 200 -11.68 4.29 14.44
CA SER A 200 -12.83 3.38 14.45
C SER A 200 -12.61 2.18 13.54
N GLY A 201 -12.90 0.98 14.03
CA GLY A 201 -12.75 -0.27 13.28
C GLY A 201 -11.37 -0.93 13.38
N VAL A 202 -10.36 -0.25 13.91
CA VAL A 202 -9.02 -0.84 14.09
C VAL A 202 -8.96 -1.53 15.45
N LYS A 203 -9.00 -2.86 15.45
CA LYS A 203 -8.63 -3.65 16.64
C LYS A 203 -7.13 -3.45 16.90
N LEU A 204 -6.73 -3.32 18.16
CA LEU A 204 -5.32 -3.38 18.51
C LEU A 204 -4.82 -4.77 18.12
N PHE A 205 -3.90 -4.82 17.16
CA PHE A 205 -3.26 -6.07 16.75
C PHE A 205 -2.13 -6.40 17.71
N GLU A 206 -1.91 -7.70 17.93
CA GLU A 206 -0.65 -8.14 18.51
C GLU A 206 0.47 -7.73 17.54
N LYS A 207 1.48 -7.05 18.10
CA LYS A 207 2.66 -6.65 17.37
C LYS A 207 3.52 -7.88 17.11
N ASN A 208 4.27 -7.85 16.01
CA ASN A 208 5.26 -8.89 15.74
C ASN A 208 6.29 -8.97 16.89
N SER A 209 6.85 -10.18 17.05
CA SER A 209 8.00 -10.40 17.93
C SER A 209 9.12 -9.41 17.63
N LEU A 210 9.81 -8.94 18.67
CA LEU A 210 11.01 -8.11 18.50
C LEU A 210 12.17 -8.85 17.84
N SER A 211 12.12 -10.19 17.75
CA SER A 211 13.05 -10.97 16.92
C SER A 211 12.84 -10.77 15.41
N ASN A 212 11.66 -10.28 14.99
CA ASN A 212 11.35 -9.93 13.60
C ASN A 212 10.45 -8.68 13.56
N PRO A 213 10.98 -7.50 13.96
CA PRO A 213 10.20 -6.30 14.14
C PRO A 213 9.83 -5.67 12.79
N ILE A 214 8.68 -5.00 12.77
CA ILE A 214 8.23 -4.18 11.63
C ILE A 214 8.60 -2.71 11.87
N PHE A 215 9.37 -2.15 10.96
CA PHE A 215 9.68 -0.73 10.89
C PHE A 215 8.82 -0.06 9.83
N LEU A 216 8.18 1.05 10.18
CA LEU A 216 7.32 1.79 9.27
C LEU A 216 7.81 3.21 9.06
N TYR A 217 8.00 3.58 7.80
CA TYR A 217 8.24 4.95 7.38
C TYR A 217 7.09 5.43 6.50
N ILE A 218 6.48 6.56 6.89
CA ILE A 218 5.43 7.23 6.10
C ILE A 218 5.74 8.72 5.99
N ASN A 219 5.38 9.33 4.86
CA ASN A 219 5.44 10.79 4.71
C ASN A 219 4.06 11.43 4.94
N SER A 220 4.07 12.75 5.14
CA SER A 220 2.90 13.64 5.06
C SER A 220 1.96 13.32 3.91
N ALA A 221 0.71 13.73 4.11
CA ALA A 221 -0.37 13.63 3.13
C ALA A 221 -0.06 14.28 1.76
N HIS A 222 0.96 15.14 1.67
CA HIS A 222 1.35 15.82 0.44
C HIS A 222 2.02 14.88 -0.59
N GLN A 223 2.51 13.69 -0.18
CA GLN A 223 3.08 12.64 -1.07
C GLN A 223 4.12 13.11 -2.11
N ASN A 224 4.69 14.31 -1.98
CA ASN A 224 5.62 14.84 -2.99
C ASN A 224 6.97 14.12 -2.92
N PRO A 225 7.42 13.38 -3.97
CA PRO A 225 8.67 12.61 -3.98
C PRO A 225 9.91 13.39 -3.53
N LYS A 226 9.95 14.70 -3.80
CA LYS A 226 11.06 15.59 -3.42
C LYS A 226 11.23 15.78 -1.92
N ASN A 227 10.23 15.40 -1.12
CA ASN A 227 10.29 15.49 0.33
C ASN A 227 10.90 14.25 0.99
N PHE A 228 11.28 13.22 0.23
CA PHE A 228 11.73 11.93 0.80
C PHE A 228 12.89 12.12 1.75
N THR A 229 13.91 12.83 1.27
CA THR A 229 15.15 13.08 1.99
C THR A 229 14.94 14.09 3.10
N LYS A 230 14.13 15.14 2.87
CA LYS A 230 13.70 16.08 3.92
C LYS A 230 12.94 15.40 5.06
N ARG A 231 12.28 14.27 4.79
CA ARG A 231 11.58 13.46 5.78
C ARG A 231 12.44 12.33 6.36
N GLY A 232 13.71 12.23 5.97
CA GLY A 232 14.66 11.26 6.50
C GLY A 232 14.58 9.87 5.87
N GLY A 233 13.94 9.74 4.71
CA GLY A 233 13.81 8.45 4.02
C GLY A 233 15.16 7.86 3.59
N HIS A 234 16.16 8.70 3.30
CA HIS A 234 17.53 8.24 3.01
C HIS A 234 18.18 7.66 4.26
N LEU A 235 18.05 8.31 5.43
CA LEU A 235 18.51 7.78 6.71
C LEU A 235 17.87 6.43 7.05
N VAL A 236 16.56 6.29 6.81
CA VAL A 236 15.85 5.02 7.03
C VAL A 236 16.44 3.88 6.19
N LEU A 237 16.78 4.15 4.92
CA LEU A 237 17.39 3.16 4.03
C LEU A 237 18.82 2.79 4.46
N ARG A 238 19.62 3.78 4.90
CA ARG A 238 20.96 3.54 5.46
C ARG A 238 20.90 2.72 6.74
N PHE A 239 20.00 3.09 7.64
CA PHE A 239 19.69 2.32 8.85
C PHE A 239 19.33 0.88 8.52
N TRP A 240 18.47 0.66 7.52
CA TRP A 240 18.06 -0.68 7.14
C TRP A 240 19.21 -1.54 6.63
N LYS A 241 20.09 -0.95 5.82
CA LYS A 241 21.29 -1.64 5.34
C LYS A 241 22.17 -2.12 6.49
N GLU A 242 22.47 -1.25 7.45
CA GLU A 242 23.30 -1.61 8.60
C GLU A 242 22.57 -2.59 9.55
N TYR A 243 21.25 -2.45 9.69
CA TYR A 243 20.41 -3.37 10.46
C TYR A 243 20.51 -4.81 9.91
N ILE A 244 20.28 -5.01 8.61
CA ILE A 244 20.39 -6.33 7.96
C ILE A 244 21.83 -6.85 7.97
N LYS A 245 22.82 -5.99 7.70
CA LYS A 245 24.25 -6.36 7.73
C LYS A 245 24.72 -6.85 9.10
N SER A 246 24.08 -6.39 10.18
CA SER A 246 24.36 -6.88 11.54
C SER A 246 23.81 -8.30 11.82
N GLY A 247 23.20 -8.96 10.84
CA GLY A 247 22.62 -10.30 10.97
C GLY A 247 21.22 -10.30 11.60
N ARG A 248 20.58 -9.13 11.72
CA ARG A 248 19.24 -9.00 12.30
C ARG A 248 18.16 -9.17 11.24
N GLU A 249 17.07 -9.82 11.63
CA GLU A 249 15.88 -9.96 10.81
C GLU A 249 14.84 -8.89 11.14
N GLY A 250 13.99 -8.57 10.17
CA GLY A 250 12.93 -7.59 10.30
C GLY A 250 12.25 -7.31 8.97
N MET A 251 11.25 -6.42 9.01
CA MET A 251 10.59 -5.89 7.82
C MET A 251 10.55 -4.36 7.84
N LEU A 252 11.05 -3.73 6.78
CA LEU A 252 10.90 -2.29 6.55
C LEU A 252 9.76 -2.03 5.57
N ILE A 253 8.77 -1.26 6.01
CA ILE A 253 7.66 -0.80 5.17
C ILE A 253 7.84 0.68 4.87
N LEU A 254 8.04 1.00 3.60
CA LEU A 254 8.11 2.34 3.06
C LEU A 254 6.79 2.66 2.37
N ARG A 255 5.94 3.49 2.99
CA ARG A 255 4.74 4.03 2.33
C ARG A 255 5.07 5.40 1.76
N TYR A 256 5.59 5.41 0.53
CA TYR A 256 6.04 6.63 -0.11
C TYR A 256 6.23 6.50 -1.64
N PRO A 257 5.92 7.52 -2.46
CA PRO A 257 6.22 7.50 -3.89
C PRO A 257 7.73 7.35 -4.15
N LYS A 258 8.12 6.40 -5.00
CA LYS A 258 9.52 6.02 -5.14
C LYS A 258 10.35 7.19 -5.68
N THR A 259 11.40 7.56 -4.95
CA THR A 259 12.37 8.59 -5.35
C THR A 259 13.26 8.06 -6.47
N SER A 260 13.73 8.95 -7.35
CA SER A 260 14.59 8.54 -8.47
C SER A 260 15.97 8.08 -7.99
N PHE A 261 16.59 7.14 -8.71
CA PHE A 261 17.91 6.62 -8.33
C PHE A 261 18.98 7.72 -8.25
N LYS A 262 18.98 8.64 -9.22
CA LYS A 262 19.88 9.81 -9.23
C LYS A 262 19.72 10.73 -8.02
N GLU A 263 18.57 10.72 -7.36
CA GLU A 263 18.37 11.48 -6.14
C GLU A 263 18.86 10.70 -4.91
N LEU A 264 18.69 9.38 -4.88
CA LEU A 264 19.17 8.53 -3.79
C LEU A 264 20.71 8.42 -3.75
N GLU A 265 21.35 8.38 -4.92
CA GLU A 265 22.81 8.31 -5.07
C GLU A 265 23.54 9.48 -4.39
N LYS A 266 22.88 10.65 -4.28
CA LYS A 266 23.42 11.83 -3.60
C LYS A 266 23.55 11.67 -2.08
N PHE A 267 23.01 10.60 -1.53
CA PHE A 267 22.95 10.32 -0.09
C PHE A 267 23.59 8.98 0.26
N ASP A 268 24.51 8.51 -0.59
CA ASP A 268 25.27 7.26 -0.42
C ASP A 268 24.38 6.03 -0.20
N ILE A 269 23.23 6.03 -0.87
CA ILE A 269 22.27 4.93 -0.80
C ILE A 269 22.68 3.84 -1.78
N ASP A 270 22.96 2.65 -1.23
CA ASP A 270 23.28 1.45 -1.99
C ASP A 270 22.03 0.94 -2.73
N PHE A 271 22.01 1.16 -4.04
CA PHE A 271 20.88 0.78 -4.88
C PHE A 271 20.79 -0.73 -5.08
N ASP A 272 21.92 -1.42 -5.21
CA ASP A 272 21.94 -2.86 -5.43
C ASP A 272 21.39 -3.59 -4.22
N PHE A 273 21.74 -3.13 -3.01
CA PHE A 273 21.12 -3.57 -1.76
C PHE A 273 19.59 -3.33 -1.75
N ILE A 274 19.13 -2.13 -2.07
CA ILE A 274 17.68 -1.86 -2.08
C ILE A 274 16.97 -2.77 -3.07
N LYS A 275 17.55 -2.97 -4.25
CA LYS A 275 16.97 -3.85 -5.28
C LYS A 275 16.95 -5.30 -4.83
N SER A 276 18.00 -5.79 -4.15
CA SER A 276 18.06 -7.16 -3.66
C SER A 276 17.09 -7.43 -2.51
N GLU A 277 16.80 -6.40 -1.70
CA GLU A 277 15.95 -6.49 -0.51
C GLU A 277 14.49 -6.11 -0.73
N CYS A 278 14.17 -5.36 -1.80
CA CYS A 278 12.79 -5.07 -2.19
C CYS A 278 12.01 -6.35 -2.47
N GLY A 279 10.88 -6.53 -1.78
CA GLY A 279 10.06 -7.73 -1.83
C GLY A 279 10.51 -8.85 -0.89
N LYS A 280 11.69 -8.73 -0.25
CA LYS A 280 12.18 -9.67 0.77
C LYS A 280 12.04 -9.08 2.17
N SER A 281 12.85 -8.06 2.48
CA SER A 281 12.89 -7.37 3.77
C SER A 281 12.41 -5.91 3.67
N ILE A 282 12.25 -5.38 2.45
CA ILE A 282 11.68 -4.06 2.18
C ILE A 282 10.37 -4.18 1.40
N ILE A 283 9.28 -3.65 1.94
CA ILE A 283 8.03 -3.43 1.21
C ILE A 283 7.91 -1.94 0.89
N TRP A 284 7.98 -1.60 -0.40
CA TRP A 284 7.84 -0.22 -0.86
C TRP A 284 6.50 -0.02 -1.58
N SER A 285 5.53 0.58 -0.87
CA SER A 285 4.20 0.90 -1.40
C SER A 285 4.10 2.38 -1.77
N GLN A 286 3.65 2.65 -3.00
CA GLN A 286 3.42 4.01 -3.52
C GLN A 286 1.95 4.41 -3.49
N ASP A 287 1.07 3.45 -3.21
CA ASP A 287 -0.36 3.64 -3.34
C ASP A 287 -0.94 4.46 -2.18
N TYR A 288 -2.09 5.04 -2.48
CA TYR A 288 -2.88 5.66 -1.45
C TYR A 288 -3.50 4.62 -0.54
N LEU A 289 -3.23 4.75 0.75
CA LEU A 289 -3.95 4.03 1.79
C LEU A 289 -4.97 4.99 2.38
N SER A 290 -6.20 4.51 2.51
CA SER A 290 -7.21 5.15 3.35
C SER A 290 -6.67 5.31 4.78
N ASN A 291 -7.28 6.21 5.55
CA ASN A 291 -6.85 6.41 6.92
C ASN A 291 -7.03 5.13 7.78
N TYR A 292 -8.07 4.34 7.52
CA TYR A 292 -8.26 3.04 8.15
C TYR A 292 -7.09 2.07 7.86
N GLU A 293 -6.70 1.93 6.58
CA GLU A 293 -5.58 1.06 6.18
C GLU A 293 -4.24 1.56 6.75
N MET A 294 -4.03 2.88 6.75
CA MET A 294 -2.85 3.49 7.35
C MET A 294 -2.78 3.22 8.86
N ASN A 295 -3.88 3.35 9.59
CA ASN A 295 -3.93 3.03 11.01
C ASN A 295 -3.68 1.55 11.27
N LYS A 296 -4.26 0.66 10.45
CA LYS A 296 -3.99 -0.79 10.54
C LYS A 296 -2.50 -1.07 10.34
N LEU A 297 -1.87 -0.43 9.36
CA LEU A 297 -0.44 -0.54 9.11
C LEU A 297 0.38 -0.06 10.31
N ILE A 298 0.14 1.17 10.78
CA ILE A 298 0.80 1.74 11.97
C ILE A 298 0.64 0.83 13.19
N SER A 299 -0.56 0.29 13.41
CA SER A 299 -0.85 -0.54 14.59
C SER A 299 -0.10 -1.88 14.61
N LYS A 300 0.24 -2.43 13.44
CA LYS A 300 1.04 -3.65 13.32
C LYS A 300 2.54 -3.40 13.47
N SER A 301 3.00 -2.18 13.20
CA SER A 301 4.42 -1.84 13.26
C SER A 301 4.96 -1.80 14.68
N ASN A 302 6.21 -2.18 14.88
CA ASN A 302 6.89 -2.04 16.16
C ASN A 302 7.43 -0.62 16.33
N PHE A 303 8.06 -0.09 15.28
CA PHE A 303 8.68 1.23 15.24
C PHE A 303 8.09 2.09 14.13
N PHE A 304 7.91 3.38 14.42
CA PHE A 304 7.55 4.40 13.44
C PHE A 304 8.76 5.31 13.21
N LEU A 305 9.42 5.15 12.07
CA LEU A 305 10.62 5.89 11.71
C LEU A 305 10.24 7.18 11.01
N LEU A 306 10.59 8.31 11.62
CA LEU A 306 10.41 9.64 11.05
C LEU A 306 11.59 10.55 11.46
N PRO A 307 12.82 10.26 10.98
CA PRO A 307 13.97 11.13 11.22
C PRO A 307 13.90 12.38 10.32
N SER A 308 12.80 13.13 10.40
CA SER A 308 12.51 14.27 9.53
C SER A 308 13.15 15.55 10.04
N ALA A 309 13.54 16.41 9.11
CA ALA A 309 13.94 17.78 9.40
C ALA A 309 12.79 18.71 9.83
N SER A 310 11.51 18.31 9.69
CA SER A 310 10.37 19.12 10.15
C SER A 310 9.26 18.27 10.75
N LEU A 311 8.50 18.90 11.66
CA LEU A 311 7.44 18.24 12.44
C LEU A 311 6.35 17.60 11.56
N HIS A 312 5.87 16.43 11.99
CA HIS A 312 4.65 15.79 11.51
C HIS A 312 3.78 15.28 12.65
N SER A 313 2.88 16.15 13.11
CA SER A 313 2.05 15.94 14.31
C SER A 313 1.10 14.73 14.21
N VAL A 314 0.39 14.57 13.09
CA VAL A 314 -0.69 13.56 12.96
C VAL A 314 -0.15 12.13 13.02
N SER A 315 0.79 11.77 12.13
CA SER A 315 1.38 10.43 12.07
C SER A 315 2.06 10.03 13.38
N LEU A 316 2.71 10.99 14.04
CA LEU A 316 3.32 10.80 15.34
C LEU A 316 2.28 10.46 16.41
N MET A 317 1.21 11.26 16.52
CA MET A 317 0.12 10.98 17.46
C MET A 317 -0.60 9.66 17.17
N GLN A 318 -0.72 9.26 15.90
CA GLN A 318 -1.27 7.95 15.51
C GLN A 318 -0.35 6.81 16.00
N ALA A 319 0.96 6.89 15.73
CA ALA A 319 1.92 5.89 16.18
C ALA A 319 1.88 5.71 17.70
N MET A 320 1.89 6.82 18.45
CA MET A 320 1.79 6.78 19.91
C MET A 320 0.47 6.17 20.40
N THR A 321 -0.65 6.46 19.72
CA THR A 321 -1.97 5.90 20.07
C THR A 321 -1.99 4.37 19.98
N PHE A 322 -1.26 3.80 19.02
CA PHE A 322 -1.13 2.36 18.82
C PHE A 322 0.07 1.72 19.52
N GLY A 323 0.81 2.48 20.34
CA GLY A 323 2.03 1.99 20.99
C GLY A 323 3.15 1.62 20.00
N THR A 324 3.11 2.18 18.80
CA THR A 324 4.21 2.08 17.83
C THR A 324 5.25 3.12 18.21
N VAL A 325 6.44 2.66 18.62
CA VAL A 325 7.46 3.51 19.22
C VAL A 325 7.98 4.49 18.16
N PRO A 326 7.77 5.81 18.34
CA PRO A 326 8.30 6.79 17.39
C PRO A 326 9.81 6.91 17.52
N VAL A 327 10.49 6.98 16.37
CA VAL A 327 11.91 7.35 16.25
C VAL A 327 11.94 8.64 15.43
N VAL A 328 12.19 9.76 16.09
CA VAL A 328 12.05 11.11 15.54
C VAL A 328 13.30 11.93 15.79
N THR A 329 13.49 13.04 15.07
CA THR A 329 14.56 13.99 15.41
C THR A 329 14.09 15.02 16.44
N ASP A 330 15.04 15.77 17.01
CA ASP A 330 14.84 16.93 17.88
C ASP A 330 14.32 18.20 17.16
N THR A 331 13.78 18.09 15.94
CA THR A 331 13.29 19.24 15.15
C THR A 331 12.25 20.10 15.89
N LEU A 332 12.14 21.37 15.50
CA LEU A 332 11.32 22.38 16.18
C LEU A 332 9.88 21.90 16.44
N GLY A 333 9.47 21.95 17.72
CA GLY A 333 8.13 21.62 18.20
C GLY A 333 7.90 20.15 18.55
N ILE A 334 8.90 19.26 18.39
CA ILE A 334 8.76 17.84 18.71
C ILE A 334 8.60 17.56 20.22
N ASP A 335 9.19 18.41 21.05
CA ASP A 335 9.12 18.41 22.52
C ASP A 335 7.70 18.60 23.05
N SER A 336 6.83 19.24 22.26
CA SER A 336 5.40 19.35 22.53
C SER A 336 4.67 18.02 22.37
N PHE A 337 5.27 17.03 21.71
CA PHE A 337 4.68 15.72 21.43
C PHE A 337 5.26 14.59 22.27
N VAL A 338 6.60 14.49 22.32
CA VAL A 338 7.31 13.34 22.89
C VAL A 338 8.42 13.77 23.84
N THR A 339 8.93 12.81 24.61
CA THR A 339 10.05 12.94 25.54
C THR A 339 10.99 11.77 25.34
N ASN A 340 12.27 12.07 25.07
CA ASN A 340 13.29 11.07 24.79
C ASN A 340 13.38 10.01 25.89
N ASN A 341 13.59 8.74 25.50
CA ASN A 341 13.70 7.56 26.37
C ASN A 341 12.51 7.33 27.33
N LYS A 342 11.39 8.04 27.11
CA LYS A 342 10.16 7.89 27.89
C LYS A 342 9.04 7.33 27.03
N ASP A 343 8.69 8.02 25.95
CA ASP A 343 7.59 7.67 25.05
C ASP A 343 7.97 7.71 23.56
N ALA A 344 9.23 8.01 23.25
CA ALA A 344 9.84 7.93 21.93
C ALA A 344 11.37 7.83 22.05
N ILE A 345 12.02 7.53 20.93
CA ILE A 345 13.46 7.73 20.71
C ILE A 345 13.62 9.05 19.95
N VAL A 346 14.33 10.01 20.53
CA VAL A 346 14.60 11.32 19.92
C VAL A 346 16.07 11.39 19.54
N LEU A 347 16.33 11.65 18.25
CA LEU A 347 17.65 11.79 17.66
C LEU A 347 18.07 13.26 17.69
N GLU A 348 19.19 13.54 18.34
CA GLU A 348 19.67 14.90 18.60
C GLU A 348 20.57 15.41 17.46
N GLY A 349 20.51 16.72 17.19
CA GLY A 349 21.39 17.44 16.25
C GLY A 349 20.68 18.04 15.04
N MET A 350 19.49 17.56 14.69
CA MET A 350 18.71 18.09 13.56
C MET A 350 18.26 19.53 13.82
N ASN A 351 17.92 19.86 15.07
CA ASN A 351 17.50 21.20 15.45
C ASN A 351 18.61 22.23 15.18
N SER A 352 19.79 21.99 15.75
CA SER A 352 20.96 22.86 15.60
C SER A 352 21.46 22.96 14.16
N ALA A 353 21.32 21.90 13.37
CA ALA A 353 21.78 21.88 11.98
C ALA A 353 20.87 22.69 11.04
N ILE A 354 19.55 22.67 11.26
CA ILE A 354 18.60 23.22 10.29
C ILE A 354 17.98 24.53 10.73
N TRP A 355 17.72 24.71 12.02
CA TRP A 355 16.96 25.86 12.51
C TRP A 355 17.89 27.00 12.89
N GLN A 356 17.79 28.09 12.15
CA GLN A 356 18.61 29.29 12.32
C GLN A 356 17.70 30.47 12.65
N LYS A 357 18.20 31.40 13.47
CA LYS A 357 17.53 32.68 13.70
C LYS A 357 17.90 33.63 12.57
N ASP A 358 16.90 34.29 12.02
CA ASP A 358 17.08 35.38 11.06
C ASP A 358 17.55 36.62 11.82
N ASP A 359 18.71 37.17 11.44
CA ASP A 359 19.34 38.29 12.15
C ASP A 359 18.45 39.55 12.16
N ASP A 360 17.68 39.77 11.09
CA ASP A 360 16.82 40.96 10.94
C ASP A 360 15.54 40.85 11.77
N THR A 361 14.94 39.66 11.84
CA THR A 361 13.60 39.46 12.42
C THR A 361 13.58 38.67 13.71
N GLY A 362 14.68 38.01 14.08
CA GLY A 362 14.79 37.10 15.22
C GLY A 362 14.00 35.80 15.09
N VAL A 363 13.37 35.57 13.93
CA VAL A 363 12.50 34.42 13.66
C VAL A 363 13.31 33.19 13.32
N LEU A 364 12.85 32.02 13.76
CA LEU A 364 13.41 30.74 13.34
C LEU A 364 12.96 30.36 11.92
N PHE A 365 13.92 30.03 11.06
CA PHE A 365 13.67 29.46 9.74
C PHE A 365 14.50 28.20 9.53
N ASP A 366 14.04 27.34 8.61
CA ASP A 366 14.70 26.09 8.27
C ASP A 366 15.65 26.26 7.07
N ASN A 367 16.88 25.77 7.22
CA ASN A 367 17.93 25.74 6.21
C ASN A 367 18.35 24.29 5.91
N TYR A 368 17.76 23.69 4.87
CA TYR A 368 18.01 22.29 4.50
C TYR A 368 19.40 22.05 3.88
N LYS A 369 20.24 23.09 3.67
CA LYS A 369 21.57 22.89 3.08
C LYS A 369 22.50 22.08 3.99
N GLN A 370 22.27 22.14 5.30
CA GLN A 370 23.12 21.50 6.31
C GLN A 370 22.59 20.14 6.79
N ILE A 371 21.45 19.65 6.27
CA ILE A 371 20.82 18.41 6.76
C ILE A 371 21.78 17.21 6.71
N HIS A 372 22.65 17.14 5.71
CA HIS A 372 23.58 16.01 5.53
C HIS A 372 24.74 16.00 6.51
N THR A 373 25.03 17.14 7.16
CA THR A 373 26.16 17.25 8.10
C THR A 373 25.95 16.46 9.39
N VAL A 374 24.71 16.06 9.67
CA VAL A 374 24.34 15.28 10.87
C VAL A 374 23.87 13.87 10.54
N ASP A 375 23.86 13.46 9.26
CA ASP A 375 23.26 12.19 8.85
C ASP A 375 23.94 10.98 9.51
N ASP A 376 25.27 10.98 9.65
CA ASP A 376 26.04 9.87 10.24
C ASP A 376 25.85 9.76 11.76
N ASP A 377 25.79 10.91 12.44
CA ASP A 377 25.50 10.96 13.87
C ASP A 377 24.08 10.47 14.17
N LEU A 378 23.10 10.92 13.36
CA LEU A 378 21.71 10.47 13.48
C LEU A 378 21.57 8.98 13.18
N LEU A 379 22.26 8.46 12.17
CA LEU A 379 22.29 7.03 11.86
C LEU A 379 22.86 6.22 13.02
N SER A 380 23.98 6.68 13.61
CA SER A 380 24.61 6.03 14.76
C SER A 380 23.67 5.99 15.97
N GLN A 381 23.00 7.11 16.27
CA GLN A 381 21.98 7.18 17.31
C GLN A 381 20.79 6.24 17.02
N MET A 382 20.33 6.17 15.77
CA MET A 382 19.25 5.24 15.39
C MET A 382 19.64 3.79 15.65
N LEU A 383 20.83 3.38 15.22
CA LEU A 383 21.32 2.01 15.42
C LEU A 383 21.41 1.66 16.90
N ILE A 384 22.07 2.50 17.72
CA ILE A 384 22.25 2.27 19.15
C ILE A 384 20.90 2.14 19.86
N ASN A 385 20.03 3.14 19.73
CA ASN A 385 18.78 3.18 20.48
C ASN A 385 17.77 2.12 20.02
N ILE A 386 17.75 1.80 18.72
CA ILE A 386 16.86 0.75 18.20
C ILE A 386 17.39 -0.62 18.59
N TYR A 387 18.70 -0.88 18.53
CA TYR A 387 19.27 -2.16 18.98
C TYR A 387 18.99 -2.40 20.45
N GLU A 388 19.19 -1.38 21.30
CA GLU A 388 18.82 -1.47 22.72
C GLU A 388 17.34 -1.81 22.90
N ALA A 389 16.44 -1.15 22.17
CA ALA A 389 15.01 -1.43 22.26
C ALA A 389 14.63 -2.83 21.75
N VAL A 390 15.27 -3.30 20.67
CA VAL A 390 15.03 -4.64 20.12
C VAL A 390 15.54 -5.73 21.05
N ASP A 391 16.73 -5.56 21.62
CA ASP A 391 17.39 -6.54 22.49
C ASP A 391 16.82 -6.54 23.91
N ASN A 392 16.24 -5.41 24.36
CA ASN A 392 15.59 -5.27 25.65
C ASN A 392 14.08 -5.09 25.50
N SER A 393 13.35 -6.21 25.45
CA SER A 393 11.89 -6.22 25.33
C SER A 393 11.17 -5.43 26.43
N THR A 394 11.73 -5.39 27.65
CA THR A 394 11.17 -4.59 28.76
C THR A 394 11.29 -3.10 28.47
N TYR A 395 12.42 -2.66 27.94
CA TYR A 395 12.63 -1.27 27.54
C TYR A 395 11.69 -0.86 26.39
N TYR A 396 11.59 -1.66 25.34
CA TYR A 396 10.64 -1.42 24.25
C TYR A 396 9.19 -1.36 24.75
N ASN A 397 8.76 -2.32 25.57
CA ASN A 397 7.42 -2.35 26.11
C ASN A 397 7.13 -1.12 26.98
N LYS A 398 8.12 -0.65 27.76
CA LYS A 398 8.01 0.60 28.53
C LYS A 398 7.80 1.81 27.63
N LEU A 399 8.59 1.96 26.56
CA LEU A 399 8.44 3.04 25.58
C LEU A 399 7.04 2.99 24.93
N SER A 400 6.63 1.82 24.44
CA SER A 400 5.34 1.59 23.80
C SER A 400 4.15 1.95 24.71
N GLN A 401 4.15 1.46 25.94
CA GLN A 401 3.08 1.73 26.91
C GLN A 401 3.04 3.21 27.33
N ASN A 402 4.19 3.84 27.48
CA ASN A 402 4.25 5.27 27.77
C ASN A 402 3.77 6.11 26.59
N ALA A 403 4.08 5.73 25.34
CA ALA A 403 3.54 6.38 24.15
C ALA A 403 2.00 6.37 24.16
N ILE A 404 1.39 5.22 24.48
CA ILE A 404 -0.07 5.09 24.61
C ILE A 404 -0.61 6.00 25.73
N ARG A 405 0.04 6.02 26.90
CA ARG A 405 -0.37 6.86 28.04
C ARG A 405 -0.25 8.35 27.70
N THR A 406 0.82 8.76 27.06
CA THR A 406 1.04 10.13 26.61
C THR A 406 -0.02 10.52 25.57
N ALA A 407 -0.30 9.67 24.58
CA ALA A 407 -1.34 9.93 23.59
C ALA A 407 -2.73 10.11 24.22
N LYS A 408 -3.11 9.21 25.13
CA LYS A 408 -4.41 9.29 25.83
C LYS A 408 -4.54 10.55 26.70
N SER A 409 -3.47 10.95 27.39
CA SER A 409 -3.50 12.08 28.33
C SER A 409 -3.34 13.45 27.65
N LYS A 410 -2.39 13.58 26.72
CA LYS A 410 -2.06 14.84 26.06
C LYS A 410 -2.87 15.08 24.78
N PHE A 411 -3.09 14.03 23.96
CA PHE A 411 -3.60 14.15 22.59
C PHE A 411 -5.04 13.66 22.40
N SER A 412 -5.85 13.72 23.47
CA SER A 412 -7.28 13.45 23.42
C SER A 412 -8.01 14.49 22.54
N GLY A 413 -8.59 14.05 21.42
CA GLY A 413 -9.38 14.92 20.55
C GLY A 413 -10.57 15.59 21.26
N LYS A 414 -11.22 14.91 22.20
CA LYS A 414 -12.30 15.48 23.01
C LYS A 414 -11.81 16.64 23.88
N SER A 415 -10.64 16.47 24.50
CA SER A 415 -10.00 17.51 25.32
C SER A 415 -9.54 18.69 24.47
N PHE A 416 -8.99 18.42 23.29
CA PHE A 416 -8.62 19.44 22.31
C PHE A 416 -9.84 20.27 21.88
N SER A 417 -10.90 19.61 21.43
CA SER A 417 -12.13 20.27 20.98
C SER A 417 -12.77 21.11 22.08
N LYS A 418 -12.86 20.59 23.31
CA LYS A 418 -13.37 21.32 24.46
C LYS A 418 -12.56 22.59 24.75
N ASP A 419 -11.23 22.49 24.78
CA ASP A 419 -10.37 23.64 25.05
C ASP A 419 -10.44 24.69 23.93
N PHE A 420 -10.34 24.24 22.68
CA PHE A 420 -10.40 25.11 21.51
C PHE A 420 -11.73 25.88 21.43
N TRP A 421 -12.87 25.18 21.48
CA TRP A 421 -14.17 25.84 21.36
C TRP A 421 -14.49 26.73 22.56
N ARG A 422 -14.07 26.36 23.77
CA ARG A 422 -14.19 27.23 24.94
C ARG A 422 -13.44 28.55 24.73
N LYS A 423 -12.19 28.50 24.29
CA LYS A 423 -11.38 29.70 24.01
C LYS A 423 -12.00 30.54 22.90
N THR A 424 -12.43 29.91 21.80
CA THR A 424 -13.11 30.59 20.69
C THR A 424 -14.40 31.29 21.14
N LEU A 425 -15.23 30.63 21.97
CA LEU A 425 -16.45 31.23 22.52
C LEU A 425 -16.16 32.44 23.41
N VAL A 426 -15.17 32.35 24.30
CA VAL A 426 -14.75 33.46 25.16
C VAL A 426 -14.26 34.64 24.33
N LEU A 427 -13.40 34.38 23.33
CA LEU A 427 -12.91 35.42 22.41
C LEU A 427 -14.06 36.07 21.64
N TYR A 428 -15.00 35.28 21.12
CA TYR A 428 -16.17 35.80 20.40
C TYR A 428 -17.07 36.66 21.30
N GLN A 429 -17.38 36.20 22.52
CA GLN A 429 -18.24 36.90 23.46
C GLN A 429 -17.61 38.24 23.91
N ASN A 430 -16.33 38.23 24.26
CA ASN A 430 -15.62 39.42 24.74
C ASN A 430 -15.53 40.51 23.66
N ASN A 431 -15.49 40.12 22.38
CA ASN A 431 -15.35 41.04 21.26
C ASN A 431 -16.67 41.34 20.54
N GLN A 432 -17.80 40.76 20.98
CA GLN A 432 -19.07 40.90 20.26
C GLN A 432 -19.54 42.36 20.09
N LYS A 433 -19.18 43.24 21.04
CA LYS A 433 -19.50 44.67 20.99
C LYS A 433 -18.71 45.44 19.92
N LEU A 434 -17.55 44.93 19.50
CA LEU A 434 -16.66 45.63 18.56
C LEU A 434 -17.12 45.54 17.10
N PHE A 435 -18.08 44.66 16.82
CA PHE A 435 -18.55 44.38 15.47
C PHE A 435 -20.02 44.73 15.41
N ASN A 436 -20.35 45.79 14.68
CA ASN A 436 -21.72 46.11 14.36
C ASN A 436 -22.35 44.86 13.75
N LYS A 437 -23.46 44.40 14.33
CA LYS A 437 -24.35 43.43 13.70
C LYS A 437 -24.96 44.13 12.49
N ASN A 438 -24.19 44.36 11.42
CA ASN A 438 -24.78 44.48 10.10
C ASN A 438 -25.16 43.05 9.76
N PRO A 439 -26.42 42.64 9.95
CA PRO A 439 -26.81 41.30 9.60
C PRO A 439 -26.43 41.10 8.14
N ILE A 440 -25.66 40.05 7.85
CA ILE A 440 -25.50 39.59 6.47
C ILE A 440 -26.91 39.52 5.91
N HIS A 441 -27.17 40.31 4.86
CA HIS A 441 -28.52 40.51 4.34
C HIS A 441 -29.22 39.14 4.22
N PRO A 442 -30.43 38.93 4.78
CA PRO A 442 -31.03 37.59 4.88
C PRO A 442 -31.09 36.82 3.55
N ARG A 443 -31.25 37.55 2.45
CA ARG A 443 -31.17 37.01 1.08
C ARG A 443 -29.81 36.39 0.72
N ARG A 444 -28.69 36.96 1.17
CA ARG A 444 -27.35 36.39 0.98
C ARG A 444 -27.16 35.11 1.80
N LYS A 445 -27.73 35.07 3.01
CA LYS A 445 -27.66 33.91 3.91
C LYS A 445 -28.19 32.63 3.23
N ARG A 446 -29.24 32.73 2.40
CA ARG A 446 -29.89 31.56 1.78
C ARG A 446 -29.27 31.05 0.47
N LEU A 447 -28.19 31.66 -0.03
CA LEU A 447 -27.62 31.28 -1.32
C LEU A 447 -26.99 29.88 -1.31
N LEU A 448 -26.33 29.52 -0.21
CA LEU A 448 -25.51 28.31 -0.09
C LEU A 448 -26.00 27.32 0.97
N ASP A 449 -27.15 27.55 1.62
CA ASP A 449 -27.66 26.70 2.73
C ASP A 449 -27.73 25.21 2.38
N ASN A 450 -28.12 24.89 1.14
CA ASN A 450 -28.23 23.50 0.66
C ASN A 450 -26.94 22.99 0.00
N CYS A 451 -25.86 23.77 0.06
CA CYS A 451 -24.54 23.45 -0.47
C CYS A 451 -23.53 23.18 0.65
N LEU A 452 -23.99 22.96 1.89
CA LEU A 452 -23.13 22.71 3.04
C LEU A 452 -23.00 21.20 3.34
N ILE A 453 -21.87 20.82 3.93
CA ILE A 453 -21.64 19.48 4.49
C ILE A 453 -22.59 19.30 5.68
N SER A 454 -23.30 18.17 5.73
CA SER A 454 -24.31 17.89 6.75
C SER A 454 -24.02 16.61 7.53
N GLY A 455 -24.36 16.59 8.82
CA GLY A 455 -24.49 15.37 9.62
C GLY A 455 -23.24 14.47 9.63
N ASP A 456 -23.40 13.26 9.13
CA ASP A 456 -22.42 12.19 9.03
C ASP A 456 -21.44 12.34 7.84
N GLN A 457 -21.72 13.23 6.89
CA GLN A 457 -20.90 13.42 5.67
C GLN A 457 -19.50 13.98 5.93
N TRP A 458 -19.21 14.41 7.16
CA TRP A 458 -17.87 14.85 7.55
C TRP A 458 -16.84 13.71 7.49
N SER A 459 -17.27 12.46 7.76
CA SER A 459 -16.38 11.31 7.65
C SER A 459 -15.78 11.20 6.25
N ARG A 460 -16.62 11.30 5.20
CA ARG A 460 -16.21 11.26 3.80
C ARG A 460 -15.09 12.26 3.48
N VAL A 461 -15.16 13.49 3.99
CA VAL A 461 -14.13 14.51 3.65
C VAL A 461 -12.82 14.31 4.41
N PHE A 462 -12.86 13.75 5.63
CA PHE A 462 -11.66 13.46 6.43
C PHE A 462 -11.01 12.11 6.10
N GLU A 463 -11.77 11.17 5.54
CA GLU A 463 -11.26 9.87 5.07
C GLU A 463 -10.64 9.94 3.67
N SER A 464 -10.82 11.06 2.97
CA SER A 464 -10.34 11.28 1.61
C SER A 464 -8.95 11.94 1.59
N PRO A 465 -8.18 11.84 0.48
CA PRO A 465 -6.94 12.57 0.31
C PRO A 465 -7.11 14.08 0.54
N THR A 466 -6.17 14.67 1.28
CA THR A 466 -6.10 16.14 1.49
C THR A 466 -5.52 16.88 0.29
N GLN A 467 -4.92 16.15 -0.65
CA GLN A 467 -4.40 16.64 -1.93
C GLN A 467 -5.08 15.94 -3.09
N PRO A 468 -5.16 16.60 -4.26
CA PRO A 468 -5.73 15.96 -5.43
C PRO A 468 -4.92 14.72 -5.80
N MET A 469 -5.60 13.59 -5.88
CA MET A 469 -4.96 12.32 -6.14
C MET A 469 -5.58 11.64 -7.34
N ASN A 470 -4.74 11.34 -8.33
CA ASN A 470 -5.21 10.66 -9.52
C ASN A 470 -5.59 9.22 -9.16
N ARG A 471 -6.84 8.85 -9.44
CA ARG A 471 -7.36 7.49 -9.25
C ARG A 471 -7.31 6.67 -10.52
N SER A 472 -7.36 7.30 -11.70
CA SER A 472 -7.48 6.61 -12.98
C SER A 472 -7.22 7.55 -14.16
N PHE A 473 -6.51 7.05 -15.19
CA PHE A 473 -6.34 7.75 -16.45
C PHE A 473 -7.20 7.16 -17.58
N LEU A 474 -8.18 7.92 -18.07
CA LEU A 474 -9.21 7.45 -19.00
C LEU A 474 -8.85 7.66 -20.48
N GLY A 475 -7.60 8.01 -20.79
CA GLY A 475 -7.15 8.35 -22.15
C GLY A 475 -7.61 9.73 -22.64
N ARG A 476 -8.92 10.03 -22.55
CA ARG A 476 -9.51 11.35 -22.87
C ARG A 476 -9.68 12.26 -21.67
N GLY A 477 -9.38 11.78 -20.47
CA GLY A 477 -9.60 12.48 -19.20
C GLY A 477 -8.86 11.79 -18.08
N SER A 478 -9.06 12.27 -16.86
CA SER A 478 -8.56 11.66 -15.63
C SER A 478 -9.60 11.78 -14.53
N VAL A 479 -9.64 10.78 -13.65
CA VAL A 479 -10.46 10.79 -12.44
C VAL A 479 -9.55 11.07 -11.26
N TRP A 480 -9.92 12.07 -10.47
CA TRP A 480 -9.20 12.46 -9.29
C TRP A 480 -10.09 12.29 -8.07
N GLU A 481 -9.48 12.02 -6.92
CA GLU A 481 -10.14 12.12 -5.62
C GLU A 481 -9.55 13.27 -4.82
N LEU A 482 -10.43 14.04 -4.17
CA LEU A 482 -10.05 15.15 -3.32
C LEU A 482 -11.17 15.53 -2.36
N SER A 483 -10.88 15.60 -1.06
CA SER A 483 -11.80 16.13 -0.04
C SER A 483 -13.20 15.48 -0.09
N GLY A 484 -13.21 14.17 -0.28
CA GLY A 484 -14.39 13.32 -0.37
C GLY A 484 -15.05 13.27 -1.74
N ASN A 485 -14.54 14.02 -2.73
CA ASN A 485 -15.16 14.17 -4.03
C ASN A 485 -14.37 13.38 -5.08
N ILE A 486 -15.11 12.74 -5.99
CA ILE A 486 -14.58 12.19 -7.24
C ILE A 486 -14.76 13.27 -8.32
N ILE A 487 -13.66 13.64 -8.98
CA ILE A 487 -13.59 14.73 -9.94
C ILE A 487 -13.13 14.17 -11.28
N GLN A 488 -14.02 14.19 -12.27
CA GLN A 488 -13.65 13.90 -13.65
C GLN A 488 -13.13 15.17 -14.30
N VAL A 489 -11.93 15.10 -14.87
CA VAL A 489 -11.32 16.18 -15.64
C VAL A 489 -11.22 15.75 -17.10
N ASN A 490 -11.85 16.51 -17.99
CA ASN A 490 -11.81 16.23 -19.43
C ASN A 490 -10.50 16.74 -20.05
N GLY A 491 -9.91 15.91 -20.91
CA GLY A 491 -8.62 16.12 -21.58
C GLY A 491 -7.42 15.70 -20.74
N ASN A 492 -6.22 16.07 -21.20
CA ASN A 492 -5.00 16.01 -20.40
C ASN A 492 -4.53 17.44 -20.06
N PRO A 493 -5.31 18.22 -19.30
CA PRO A 493 -4.89 19.55 -18.92
C PRO A 493 -3.79 19.46 -17.86
N LYS A 494 -2.77 20.30 -17.98
CA LYS A 494 -2.07 20.79 -16.78
C LYS A 494 -3.15 21.41 -15.88
N ILE A 495 -3.33 20.86 -14.68
CA ILE A 495 -4.31 21.34 -13.70
C ILE A 495 -3.58 22.27 -12.74
N GLU A 496 -4.04 23.51 -12.64
CA GLU A 496 -3.52 24.50 -11.70
C GLU A 496 -4.38 24.53 -10.43
N LEU A 497 -3.92 25.24 -9.39
CA LEU A 497 -4.58 25.24 -8.08
C LEU A 497 -6.02 25.77 -8.17
N GLU A 498 -6.25 26.79 -9.00
CA GLU A 498 -7.57 27.40 -9.17
C GLU A 498 -8.53 26.49 -9.91
N ASP A 499 -8.02 25.62 -10.79
CA ASP A 499 -8.84 24.75 -11.63
C ASP A 499 -9.67 23.76 -10.79
N TRP A 500 -9.22 23.42 -9.58
CA TRP A 500 -9.95 22.55 -8.64
C TRP A 500 -11.18 23.21 -7.98
N SER A 501 -11.38 24.52 -8.17
CA SER A 501 -12.61 25.18 -7.72
C SER A 501 -13.78 24.78 -8.61
N VAL A 502 -14.93 24.49 -8.01
CA VAL A 502 -16.19 24.24 -8.74
C VAL A 502 -16.50 25.37 -9.74
N MET A 503 -16.16 26.61 -9.39
CA MET A 503 -16.41 27.77 -10.24
C MET A 503 -15.58 27.76 -11.52
N SER A 504 -14.41 27.11 -11.54
CA SER A 504 -13.51 27.11 -12.70
C SER A 504 -14.13 26.45 -13.94
N SER A 505 -15.03 25.49 -13.76
CA SER A 505 -15.78 24.90 -14.87
C SER A 505 -16.81 25.82 -15.50
N PHE A 506 -17.42 26.68 -14.69
CA PHE A 506 -18.42 27.63 -15.18
C PHE A 506 -17.80 28.93 -15.71
N LEU A 507 -16.54 29.21 -15.34
CA LEU A 507 -15.74 30.32 -15.89
C LEU A 507 -15.02 29.94 -17.20
N GLY A 508 -15.26 28.74 -17.74
CA GLY A 508 -14.67 28.30 -19.01
C GLY A 508 -13.18 27.93 -18.94
N ARG A 509 -12.59 27.79 -17.75
CA ARG A 509 -11.17 27.40 -17.58
C ARG A 509 -10.95 25.92 -17.88
N LYS A 510 -11.71 25.04 -17.21
CA LYS A 510 -11.60 23.57 -17.33
C LYS A 510 -12.95 22.90 -17.14
N GLN A 511 -13.33 22.01 -18.05
CA GLN A 511 -14.53 21.21 -17.87
C GLN A 511 -14.26 20.09 -16.85
N MET A 512 -14.86 20.22 -15.66
CA MET A 512 -14.80 19.22 -14.60
C MET A 512 -16.20 18.84 -14.15
N THR A 513 -16.35 17.60 -13.72
CA THR A 513 -17.58 17.07 -13.13
C THR A 513 -17.27 16.59 -11.71
N PHE A 514 -18.06 17.01 -10.73
CA PHE A 514 -17.91 16.64 -9.32
C PHE A 514 -18.99 15.64 -8.91
N ALA A 515 -18.58 14.55 -8.30
CA ALA A 515 -19.41 13.45 -7.81
C ALA A 515 -18.95 12.99 -6.41
N TYR A 516 -19.81 12.26 -5.71
CA TYR A 516 -19.46 11.59 -4.46
C TYR A 516 -18.79 10.24 -4.72
N GLU A 517 -19.23 9.55 -5.76
CA GLU A 517 -18.79 8.20 -6.10
C GLU A 517 -18.52 8.09 -7.60
N LEU A 518 -17.71 7.10 -7.98
CA LEU A 518 -17.33 6.89 -9.38
C LEU A 518 -18.56 6.59 -10.26
N CYS A 519 -19.55 5.85 -9.73
CA CYS A 519 -20.77 5.47 -10.45
C CYS A 519 -21.64 6.69 -10.84
N GLU A 520 -21.59 7.79 -10.07
CA GLU A 520 -22.35 9.01 -10.36
C GLU A 520 -21.81 9.79 -11.56
N LEU A 521 -20.62 9.46 -12.07
CA LEU A 521 -20.07 10.02 -13.31
C LEU A 521 -20.75 9.45 -14.59
N ASN A 522 -21.86 8.71 -14.45
CA ASN A 522 -22.81 8.32 -15.50
C ASN A 522 -22.21 7.65 -16.74
N SER A 523 -21.24 6.74 -16.60
CA SER A 523 -20.51 6.09 -17.71
C SER A 523 -19.82 7.05 -18.71
N GLU A 524 -19.99 8.38 -18.59
CA GLU A 524 -19.34 9.39 -19.43
C GLU A 524 -17.81 9.38 -19.24
N TYR A 525 -17.35 8.80 -18.13
CA TYR A 525 -15.95 8.56 -17.85
C TYR A 525 -15.41 7.28 -18.53
N ILE A 526 -16.26 6.28 -18.82
CA ILE A 526 -15.85 5.00 -19.46
C ILE A 526 -16.12 5.01 -20.97
N ALA A 527 -17.22 5.63 -21.41
CA ALA A 527 -17.64 5.57 -22.80
C ALA A 527 -16.94 6.64 -23.63
N PRO A 528 -16.09 6.28 -24.61
CA PRO A 528 -16.08 7.11 -25.81
C PRO A 528 -17.53 7.09 -26.29
N LYS A 529 -18.27 8.22 -26.22
CA LYS A 529 -19.48 8.36 -27.03
C LYS A 529 -19.10 7.83 -28.40
N GLU A 530 -19.71 6.72 -28.80
CA GLU A 530 -19.41 6.08 -30.07
C GLU A 530 -19.57 7.18 -31.10
N ILE A 531 -18.44 7.70 -31.60
CA ILE A 531 -18.45 8.33 -32.89
C ILE A 531 -18.57 7.12 -33.79
N ILE A 532 -19.80 6.61 -33.93
CA ILE A 532 -20.16 5.65 -34.94
C ILE A 532 -19.78 6.34 -36.24
N PHE A 533 -18.61 6.00 -36.78
CA PHE A 533 -18.22 6.34 -38.14
C PHE A 533 -19.08 5.49 -39.08
N LYS A 534 -20.40 5.71 -39.06
CA LYS A 534 -21.34 5.11 -40.01
C LYS A 534 -21.11 5.64 -41.43
N ASP A 535 -20.26 6.65 -41.59
CA ASP A 535 -19.95 7.32 -42.85
C ASP A 535 -18.48 7.19 -43.28
N LYS A 536 -17.72 6.19 -42.80
CA LYS A 536 -16.37 5.97 -43.34
C LYS A 536 -16.41 5.61 -44.83
N ASN A 537 -17.44 4.86 -45.27
CA ASN A 537 -17.64 4.52 -46.68
C ASN A 537 -18.22 5.69 -47.49
N LYS A 538 -19.09 6.51 -46.88
CA LYS A 538 -19.68 7.70 -47.54
C LYS A 538 -18.68 8.84 -47.73
N LEU A 539 -17.67 8.95 -46.87
CA LEU A 539 -16.57 9.92 -47.05
C LEU A 539 -15.58 9.44 -48.12
N ILE A 540 -15.35 8.13 -48.26
CA ILE A 540 -14.50 7.57 -49.32
C ILE A 540 -15.22 7.64 -50.68
N GLU A 541 -16.53 7.46 -50.73
CA GLU A 541 -17.36 7.70 -51.93
C GLU A 541 -17.47 9.19 -52.28
N LYS A 542 -17.65 10.09 -51.30
CA LYS A 542 -17.69 11.55 -51.57
C LYS A 542 -16.34 12.16 -51.93
N LEU A 543 -15.24 11.53 -51.54
CA LEU A 543 -13.90 12.02 -51.85
C LEU A 543 -13.36 11.49 -53.18
N GLY A 544 -14.12 10.66 -53.91
CA GLY A 544 -13.86 10.35 -55.32
C GLY A 544 -12.40 10.04 -55.62
N ILE A 545 -11.76 9.17 -54.82
CA ILE A 545 -10.36 8.80 -55.04
C ILE A 545 -10.31 7.75 -56.15
N GLY A 546 -10.66 8.19 -57.36
CA GLY A 546 -10.25 7.56 -58.60
C GLY A 546 -8.77 7.90 -58.83
N LYS A 547 -8.00 6.88 -59.19
CA LYS A 547 -6.57 6.97 -59.54
C LYS A 547 -6.38 8.01 -60.66
N GLY A 548 -5.78 9.16 -60.34
CA GLY A 548 -5.47 10.20 -61.32
C GLY A 548 -4.50 11.24 -60.75
N ASN A 549 -3.30 11.26 -61.29
CA ASN A 549 -2.18 12.12 -60.88
C ASN A 549 -2.43 13.62 -61.13
N ASN A 550 -1.73 14.45 -60.32
CA ASN A 550 -1.23 15.79 -60.66
C ASN A 550 -2.17 17.03 -60.73
N VAL A 551 -3.23 17.11 -59.92
CA VAL A 551 -3.95 18.40 -59.74
C VAL A 551 -4.09 18.86 -58.27
N PHE A 552 -3.70 18.03 -57.30
CA PHE A 552 -3.97 18.27 -55.87
C PHE A 552 -3.21 19.45 -55.22
N SER A 553 -2.15 19.99 -55.83
CA SER A 553 -1.34 21.05 -55.21
C SER A 553 -1.83 22.48 -55.46
N LYS A 554 -2.76 22.71 -56.41
CA LYS A 554 -3.27 24.05 -56.76
C LYS A 554 -4.64 24.39 -56.15
N VAL A 555 -5.46 23.40 -55.78
CA VAL A 555 -6.79 23.63 -55.18
C VAL A 555 -6.74 23.81 -53.66
N LEU A 556 -5.71 23.27 -52.98
CA LEU A 556 -5.54 23.40 -51.52
C LEU A 556 -5.12 24.80 -51.03
N LYS A 557 -4.83 25.77 -51.92
CA LYS A 557 -4.54 27.16 -51.54
C LYS A 557 -5.76 28.09 -51.54
N ARG A 558 -6.95 27.62 -51.94
CA ARG A 558 -8.16 28.47 -52.01
C ARG A 558 -9.32 28.04 -51.12
N PHE A 559 -9.21 26.91 -50.41
CA PHE A 559 -10.19 26.53 -49.40
C PHE A 559 -9.58 26.62 -48.01
N ASP A 560 -10.12 27.55 -47.22
CA ASP A 560 -9.83 27.75 -45.81
C ASP A 560 -10.44 26.59 -45.00
N PHE A 561 -9.93 25.38 -45.22
CA PHE A 561 -10.27 24.23 -44.40
C PHE A 561 -9.51 24.37 -43.08
N SER A 562 -10.14 25.03 -42.11
CA SER A 562 -9.90 24.78 -40.69
C SER A 562 -9.88 23.25 -40.53
N PRO A 563 -8.74 22.61 -40.22
CA PRO A 563 -8.73 21.18 -39.96
C PRO A 563 -9.69 20.96 -38.81
N SER A 564 -10.73 20.16 -39.02
CA SER A 564 -11.74 19.93 -37.99
C SER A 564 -11.02 19.59 -36.69
N LYS A 565 -11.34 20.30 -35.60
CA LYS A 565 -10.67 20.18 -34.28
C LYS A 565 -10.43 18.72 -33.88
N LYS A 566 -11.28 17.81 -34.36
CA LYS A 566 -11.25 16.35 -34.22
C LYS A 566 -9.99 15.66 -34.80
N LEU A 567 -9.51 16.03 -35.99
CA LEU A 567 -8.31 15.43 -36.61
C LEU A 567 -7.02 15.90 -35.91
N LEU A 568 -6.95 17.18 -35.58
CA LEU A 568 -5.87 17.75 -34.77
C LEU A 568 -5.80 17.12 -33.37
N GLN A 569 -6.94 16.78 -32.78
CA GLN A 569 -7.03 16.13 -31.48
C GLN A 569 -6.58 14.65 -31.54
N PHE A 570 -6.91 13.94 -32.64
CA PHE A 570 -6.39 12.59 -32.90
C PHE A 570 -4.87 12.57 -33.09
N ILE A 571 -4.34 13.49 -33.91
CA ILE A 571 -2.90 13.63 -34.14
C ILE A 571 -2.15 14.01 -32.85
N LYS A 572 -2.74 14.86 -32.00
CA LYS A 572 -2.19 15.19 -30.67
C LYS A 572 -2.15 13.97 -29.73
N CYS A 573 -3.20 13.14 -29.70
CA CYS A 573 -3.21 11.88 -28.95
C CYS A 573 -2.14 10.90 -29.44
N MET A 574 -2.02 10.72 -30.75
CA MET A 574 -1.04 9.79 -31.35
C MET A 574 0.40 10.26 -31.11
N ARG A 575 0.69 11.56 -31.29
CA ARG A 575 2.01 12.14 -30.99
C ARG A 575 2.38 12.03 -29.51
N TYR A 576 1.40 12.08 -28.61
CA TYR A 576 1.63 11.86 -27.18
C TYR A 576 1.95 10.39 -26.87
N ARG A 577 1.19 9.45 -27.45
CA ARG A 577 1.43 8.00 -27.32
C ARG A 577 2.84 7.60 -27.76
N MET A 578 3.43 8.31 -28.72
CA MET A 578 4.81 8.13 -29.15
C MET A 578 5.86 8.87 -28.31
N LYS A 579 5.48 9.93 -27.57
CA LYS A 579 6.40 10.73 -26.73
C LYS A 579 6.37 10.36 -25.24
N SER A 580 5.36 9.64 -24.76
CA SER A 580 5.17 9.35 -23.32
C SER A 580 5.65 7.95 -22.90
N SER A 581 6.75 7.43 -23.45
CA SER A 581 7.30 6.10 -23.09
C SER A 581 7.77 5.97 -21.63
N LYS A 582 7.51 6.97 -20.77
CA LYS A 582 7.82 6.98 -19.32
C LYS A 582 6.62 7.30 -18.41
N SER A 583 5.39 7.34 -18.90
CA SER A 583 4.23 7.50 -17.99
C SER A 583 3.95 6.20 -17.25
N LEU A 584 3.69 6.29 -15.93
CA LEU A 584 3.22 5.18 -15.09
C LEU A 584 2.15 4.36 -15.81
N LEU A 585 2.31 3.03 -15.81
CA LEU A 585 1.34 2.09 -16.37
C LEU A 585 0.02 2.22 -15.60
N ASP A 586 -1.04 2.71 -16.25
CA ASP A 586 -2.41 2.78 -15.68
C ASP A 586 -3.06 1.41 -15.85
N ILE A 587 -2.83 0.52 -14.86
CA ILE A 587 -3.36 -0.84 -14.80
C ILE A 587 -4.24 -0.95 -13.54
N ASP A 588 -5.53 -1.17 -13.72
CA ASP A 588 -6.50 -1.38 -12.63
C ASP A 588 -7.12 -2.77 -12.74
N LEU A 589 -7.09 -3.59 -11.68
CA LEU A 589 -7.91 -4.79 -11.61
C LEU A 589 -9.36 -4.39 -11.32
N ILE A 590 -10.28 -4.69 -12.24
CA ILE A 590 -11.68 -4.27 -12.17
C ILE A 590 -12.54 -5.36 -11.53
N ILE A 591 -12.37 -6.62 -11.96
CA ILE A 591 -13.01 -7.78 -11.36
C ILE A 591 -12.01 -8.93 -11.33
N GLU A 592 -11.95 -9.61 -10.19
CA GLU A 592 -11.20 -10.85 -10.03
C GLU A 592 -12.12 -12.05 -10.27
N GLY A 593 -11.67 -13.03 -11.05
CA GLY A 593 -12.33 -14.34 -11.20
C GLY A 593 -13.69 -14.35 -11.92
N PHE A 594 -14.03 -13.35 -12.74
CA PHE A 594 -15.26 -13.37 -13.54
C PHE A 594 -15.22 -14.48 -14.58
N HIS A 595 -15.95 -15.58 -14.33
CA HIS A 595 -15.84 -16.83 -15.09
C HIS A 595 -14.39 -17.31 -15.24
N GLY A 596 -13.62 -17.26 -14.14
CA GLY A 596 -12.19 -17.67 -14.13
C GLY A 596 -11.22 -16.66 -14.75
N LEU A 597 -11.70 -15.50 -15.19
CA LEU A 597 -10.89 -14.44 -15.78
C LEU A 597 -10.77 -13.23 -14.84
N ASN A 598 -9.57 -12.67 -14.74
CA ASN A 598 -9.35 -11.35 -14.19
C ASN A 598 -9.63 -10.31 -15.27
N ILE A 599 -10.57 -9.39 -15.00
CA ILE A 599 -10.84 -8.24 -15.85
C ILE A 599 -9.98 -7.08 -15.38
N ILE A 600 -9.02 -6.68 -16.20
CA ILE A 600 -8.09 -5.58 -15.96
C ILE A 600 -8.40 -4.43 -16.90
N ARG A 601 -8.43 -3.19 -16.42
CA ARG A 601 -8.40 -2.00 -17.27
C ARG A 601 -6.96 -1.57 -17.45
N TYR A 602 -6.52 -1.49 -18.69
CA TYR A 602 -5.29 -0.82 -19.07
C TYR A 602 -5.63 0.40 -19.92
N PHE A 603 -5.44 1.59 -19.35
CA PHE A 603 -5.93 2.86 -19.93
C PHE A 603 -7.45 2.84 -20.21
N HIS A 604 -7.84 2.82 -21.48
CA HIS A 604 -9.23 2.86 -21.96
C HIS A 604 -9.69 1.51 -22.52
N ILE A 605 -8.88 0.46 -22.33
CA ILE A 605 -9.15 -0.88 -22.83
C ILE A 605 -9.28 -1.80 -21.62
N TYR A 606 -10.35 -2.56 -21.59
CA TYR A 606 -10.51 -3.69 -20.69
C TYR A 606 -9.88 -4.90 -21.35
N TYR A 607 -9.13 -5.66 -20.57
CA TYR A 607 -8.59 -6.97 -20.90
C TYR A 607 -9.19 -7.98 -19.94
N ALA A 608 -9.50 -9.18 -20.40
CA ALA A 608 -9.78 -10.30 -19.52
C ALA A 608 -8.74 -11.38 -19.78
N ILE A 609 -8.02 -11.79 -18.73
CA ILE A 609 -6.97 -12.81 -18.78
C ILE A 609 -7.26 -13.89 -17.72
N PRO A 610 -6.75 -15.12 -17.85
CA PRO A 610 -7.06 -16.19 -16.91
C PRO A 610 -6.41 -15.93 -15.57
N GLN A 611 -7.17 -16.10 -14.49
CA GLN A 611 -6.68 -15.89 -13.12
C GLN A 611 -5.43 -16.73 -12.78
N PRO A 612 -5.30 -18.02 -13.21
CA PRO A 612 -4.12 -18.83 -12.92
C PRO A 612 -2.84 -18.33 -13.60
N GLU A 613 -2.94 -17.53 -14.66
CA GLU A 613 -1.79 -17.05 -15.42
C GLU A 613 -1.11 -15.81 -14.80
N GLY A 614 -1.57 -15.40 -13.62
CA GLY A 614 -0.89 -14.43 -12.77
C GLY A 614 -1.08 -12.97 -13.21
N GLN A 615 -0.01 -12.18 -13.06
CA GLN A 615 -0.06 -10.73 -13.24
C GLN A 615 -0.33 -10.32 -14.70
N PHE A 616 -1.09 -9.23 -14.86
CA PHE A 616 -1.24 -8.56 -16.15
C PHE A 616 0.08 -7.97 -16.65
N ILE A 617 0.56 -8.42 -17.81
CA ILE A 617 1.77 -7.95 -18.48
C ILE A 617 1.37 -7.50 -19.89
N LEU A 618 1.57 -6.23 -20.21
CA LEU A 618 1.16 -5.65 -21.50
C LEU A 618 1.87 -6.32 -22.68
N GLU A 619 3.14 -6.68 -22.51
CA GLU A 619 3.94 -7.37 -23.51
C GLU A 619 3.35 -8.74 -23.83
N LYS A 620 2.89 -9.50 -22.82
CA LYS A 620 2.17 -10.77 -23.03
C LYS A 620 0.88 -10.58 -23.80
N VAL A 621 0.08 -9.56 -23.45
CA VAL A 621 -1.15 -9.24 -24.20
C VAL A 621 -0.83 -8.89 -25.66
N LYS A 622 0.19 -8.06 -25.91
CA LYS A 622 0.61 -7.69 -27.27
C LYS A 622 1.15 -8.87 -28.06
N ALA A 623 1.78 -9.83 -27.39
CA ALA A 623 2.31 -11.05 -27.97
C ALA A 623 1.28 -12.20 -28.01
N ASN A 624 0.02 -11.95 -27.59
CA ASN A 624 -1.03 -12.96 -27.45
C ASN A 624 -0.58 -14.20 -26.65
N SER A 625 0.22 -14.01 -25.61
CA SER A 625 0.84 -15.09 -24.83
C SER A 625 0.00 -15.57 -23.63
N TYR A 626 -1.22 -15.06 -23.46
CA TYR A 626 -2.20 -15.60 -22.51
C TYR A 626 -3.02 -16.68 -23.21
N SER A 627 -3.38 -17.77 -22.51
CA SER A 627 -4.13 -18.88 -23.11
C SER A 627 -5.49 -18.45 -23.65
N VAL A 628 -6.17 -17.55 -22.94
CA VAL A 628 -7.39 -16.87 -23.37
C VAL A 628 -7.23 -15.38 -23.10
N GLN A 629 -7.53 -14.54 -24.08
CA GLN A 629 -7.58 -13.10 -23.86
C GLN A 629 -8.75 -12.47 -24.59
N PHE A 630 -9.49 -11.62 -23.87
CA PHE A 630 -10.47 -10.74 -24.47
C PHE A 630 -9.99 -9.31 -24.37
N SER A 631 -10.43 -8.46 -25.29
CA SER A 631 -10.20 -7.02 -25.19
C SER A 631 -11.40 -6.25 -25.68
N SER A 632 -11.80 -5.23 -24.92
CA SER A 632 -12.92 -4.38 -25.25
C SER A 632 -12.70 -2.95 -24.79
N LEU A 633 -13.31 -2.00 -25.50
CA LEU A 633 -13.27 -0.58 -25.15
C LEU A 633 -14.25 -0.21 -24.03
N THR A 634 -15.16 -1.12 -23.68
CA THR A 634 -16.17 -0.90 -22.65
C THR A 634 -16.23 -2.11 -21.73
N PHE A 635 -16.57 -1.87 -20.47
CA PHE A 635 -16.75 -2.95 -19.50
C PHE A 635 -17.92 -3.87 -19.92
N ASP A 636 -19.07 -3.33 -20.33
CA ASP A 636 -20.19 -4.15 -20.81
C ASP A 636 -19.82 -4.93 -22.08
N GLY A 637 -19.05 -4.33 -22.99
CA GLY A 637 -18.53 -5.02 -24.16
C GLY A 637 -17.59 -6.17 -23.80
N MET A 638 -16.78 -6.00 -22.73
CA MET A 638 -15.95 -7.06 -22.18
C MET A 638 -16.81 -8.19 -21.61
N ILE A 639 -17.76 -7.88 -20.74
CA ILE A 639 -18.68 -8.86 -20.16
C ILE A 639 -19.42 -9.62 -21.26
N ASN A 640 -19.94 -8.92 -22.27
CA ASN A 640 -20.62 -9.55 -23.39
C ASN A 640 -19.71 -10.44 -24.24
N GLN A 641 -18.42 -10.07 -24.42
CA GLN A 641 -17.46 -10.93 -25.11
C GLN A 641 -17.18 -12.22 -24.31
N ILE A 642 -16.99 -12.10 -22.99
CA ILE A 642 -16.77 -13.25 -22.11
C ILE A 642 -18.00 -14.16 -22.15
N VAL A 643 -19.21 -13.62 -21.91
CA VAL A 643 -20.46 -14.39 -21.90
C VAL A 643 -20.74 -15.07 -23.25
N LYS A 644 -20.48 -14.40 -24.38
CA LYS A 644 -20.70 -14.99 -25.71
C LYS A 644 -19.74 -16.12 -26.07
N ASN A 645 -18.56 -16.15 -25.47
CA ASN A 645 -17.54 -17.15 -25.76
C ASN A 645 -17.35 -18.14 -24.61
N ILE A 646 -18.24 -18.11 -23.63
CA ILE A 646 -18.10 -18.90 -22.41
C ILE A 646 -18.14 -20.40 -22.69
N ASP A 647 -18.89 -20.81 -23.73
CA ASP A 647 -19.02 -22.20 -24.18
C ASP A 647 -17.82 -22.66 -25.03
N ASN A 648 -17.01 -21.73 -25.54
CA ASN A 648 -15.91 -22.01 -26.47
C ASN A 648 -14.56 -22.22 -25.78
N PHE A 649 -14.48 -21.97 -24.47
CA PHE A 649 -13.27 -22.17 -23.68
C PHE A 649 -13.64 -23.01 -22.48
N GLU A 650 -12.95 -24.14 -22.28
CA GLU A 650 -13.04 -24.96 -21.06
C GLU A 650 -12.44 -24.17 -19.88
N VAL A 651 -13.13 -23.12 -19.48
CA VAL A 651 -12.94 -22.51 -18.18
C VAL A 651 -13.98 -23.16 -17.28
N ILE A 652 -13.53 -23.69 -16.15
CA ILE A 652 -14.37 -24.32 -15.15
C ILE A 652 -15.32 -23.25 -14.59
N VAL A 653 -16.50 -23.10 -15.19
CA VAL A 653 -17.54 -22.16 -14.76
C VAL A 653 -18.41 -22.82 -13.71
N SER A 654 -18.51 -22.20 -12.53
CA SER A 654 -19.53 -22.51 -11.52
C SER A 654 -20.78 -21.63 -11.74
N GLU A 655 -21.98 -22.21 -11.64
CA GLU A 655 -23.29 -21.54 -11.82
C GLU A 655 -23.53 -20.36 -10.84
N PRO A 656 -24.41 -19.38 -11.16
CA PRO A 656 -24.73 -18.29 -10.23
C PRO A 656 -25.49 -18.84 -9.01
N HIS A 657 -24.74 -19.04 -7.93
CA HIS A 657 -25.23 -19.72 -6.74
C HIS A 657 -26.29 -18.92 -5.99
N LEU A 658 -27.45 -19.56 -5.78
CA LEU A 658 -28.46 -19.17 -4.81
C LEU A 658 -27.83 -19.33 -3.43
N ASN A 659 -27.23 -18.25 -2.93
CA ASN A 659 -26.44 -18.31 -1.70
C ASN A 659 -27.38 -18.49 -0.50
N VAL A 660 -27.46 -19.73 -0.02
CA VAL A 660 -27.93 -20.03 1.33
C VAL A 660 -26.95 -19.35 2.28
N ILE A 661 -27.38 -18.25 2.90
CA ILE A 661 -26.52 -17.47 3.77
C ILE A 661 -26.50 -18.10 5.16
N ILE A 662 -27.63 -18.71 5.56
CA ILE A 662 -27.76 -19.43 6.83
C ILE A 662 -28.60 -20.69 6.57
N SER A 663 -27.97 -21.86 6.68
CA SER A 663 -28.60 -23.15 6.36
C SER A 663 -29.63 -23.60 7.40
N ASN A 664 -29.52 -23.11 8.64
CA ASN A 664 -30.45 -23.42 9.72
C ASN A 664 -30.39 -22.33 10.82
N TYR A 665 -31.47 -21.57 11.00
CA TYR A 665 -31.67 -20.60 12.08
C TYR A 665 -32.99 -20.93 12.78
N TYR A 666 -32.91 -21.69 13.88
CA TYR A 666 -34.05 -22.24 14.60
C TYR A 666 -35.07 -23.03 13.74
N GLY A 667 -34.57 -23.88 12.85
CA GLY A 667 -35.40 -24.67 11.94
C GLY A 667 -35.76 -23.95 10.65
N PHE A 668 -35.25 -22.73 10.41
CA PHE A 668 -35.46 -21.97 9.18
C PHE A 668 -34.19 -21.87 8.33
N LYS A 669 -34.31 -22.02 7.00
CA LYS A 669 -33.25 -21.77 6.02
C LYS A 669 -33.35 -20.33 5.51
N ILE A 670 -32.26 -19.56 5.61
CA ILE A 670 -32.17 -18.18 5.14
C ILE A 670 -31.32 -18.10 3.87
N SER A 671 -31.95 -17.71 2.76
CA SER A 671 -31.28 -17.54 1.46
C SER A 671 -31.30 -16.09 1.02
N LYS A 672 -30.22 -15.64 0.36
CA LYS A 672 -30.15 -14.34 -0.30
C LYS A 672 -30.40 -14.53 -1.79
N PHE A 673 -31.37 -13.78 -2.29
CA PHE A 673 -31.62 -13.67 -3.72
C PHE A 673 -31.74 -12.19 -4.07
N LEU A 674 -30.85 -11.72 -4.95
CA LEU A 674 -30.67 -10.30 -5.27
C LEU A 674 -30.40 -9.46 -4.00
N HIS A 675 -31.30 -8.52 -3.69
CA HIS A 675 -31.19 -7.55 -2.59
C HIS A 675 -32.14 -7.86 -1.41
N LYS A 676 -32.65 -9.10 -1.29
CA LYS A 676 -33.56 -9.52 -0.21
C LYS A 676 -33.15 -10.86 0.41
N TYR A 677 -33.56 -11.05 1.66
CA TYR A 677 -33.36 -12.26 2.44
C TYR A 677 -34.69 -12.93 2.74
N TYR A 678 -34.74 -14.25 2.55
CA TYR A 678 -35.92 -15.08 2.70
C TYR A 678 -35.63 -16.19 3.69
N ALA A 679 -36.53 -16.43 4.65
CA ALA A 679 -36.49 -17.57 5.54
C ALA A 679 -37.70 -18.48 5.32
N ILE A 680 -37.49 -19.78 5.20
CA ILE A 680 -38.52 -20.82 5.13
C ILE A 680 -38.16 -21.96 6.08
N LEU A 681 -39.12 -22.79 6.50
CA LEU A 681 -38.81 -23.96 7.33
C LEU A 681 -37.91 -24.95 6.59
N ASN A 682 -36.94 -25.53 7.28
CA ASN A 682 -36.03 -26.53 6.72
C ASN A 682 -36.75 -27.75 6.17
N SER A 683 -37.87 -28.14 6.80
CA SER A 683 -38.73 -29.24 6.35
C SER A 683 -39.41 -28.96 5.01
N GLU A 684 -39.40 -27.72 4.51
CA GLU A 684 -40.05 -27.33 3.25
C GLU A 684 -39.12 -27.30 2.04
N GLY A 685 -37.84 -27.69 2.23
CA GLY A 685 -36.89 -27.92 1.14
C GLY A 685 -35.99 -26.72 0.81
N ALA A 686 -35.62 -26.60 -0.48
CA ALA A 686 -34.89 -25.45 -0.99
C ALA A 686 -35.85 -24.29 -1.26
N LEU A 687 -35.33 -23.06 -1.20
CA LEU A 687 -36.13 -21.89 -1.56
C LEU A 687 -36.45 -21.94 -3.06
N ASP A 688 -37.66 -22.38 -3.38
CA ASP A 688 -38.28 -22.21 -4.68
C ASP A 688 -39.02 -20.86 -4.71
N LEU A 689 -38.56 -19.96 -5.59
CA LEU A 689 -39.13 -18.63 -5.76
C LEU A 689 -40.55 -18.67 -6.35
N ASN A 690 -40.91 -19.70 -7.12
CA ASN A 690 -42.26 -19.88 -7.65
C ASN A 690 -43.21 -20.31 -6.53
N LYS A 691 -42.78 -21.26 -5.68
CA LYS A 691 -43.54 -21.67 -4.48
C LYS A 691 -43.73 -20.50 -3.51
N PHE A 692 -42.72 -19.64 -3.41
CA PHE A 692 -42.76 -18.43 -2.59
C PHE A 692 -43.80 -17.42 -3.11
N GLN A 693 -43.82 -17.16 -4.42
CA GLN A 693 -44.79 -16.26 -5.05
C GLN A 693 -46.24 -16.75 -4.89
N LYS A 694 -46.43 -18.07 -4.83
CA LYS A 694 -47.74 -18.71 -4.61
C LYS A 694 -48.15 -18.82 -3.13
N LYS A 695 -47.30 -18.40 -2.18
CA LYS A 695 -47.51 -18.49 -0.71
C LYS A 695 -47.75 -19.91 -0.19
N GLU A 696 -47.09 -20.89 -0.78
CA GLU A 696 -47.26 -22.32 -0.44
C GLU A 696 -46.35 -22.80 0.70
N TYR A 697 -45.66 -21.88 1.38
CA TYR A 697 -44.85 -22.18 2.57
C TYR A 697 -45.69 -21.99 3.83
N SER A 698 -45.64 -22.98 4.72
CA SER A 698 -46.40 -23.00 5.99
C SER A 698 -45.97 -21.87 6.93
N ILE A 699 -44.67 -21.55 7.00
CA ILE A 699 -44.14 -20.40 7.73
C ILE A 699 -42.94 -19.83 6.97
N TYR A 700 -43.00 -18.54 6.67
CA TYR A 700 -41.89 -17.85 6.01
C TYR A 700 -41.71 -16.41 6.52
N PHE A 701 -40.49 -15.89 6.39
CA PHE A 701 -40.14 -14.50 6.72
C PHE A 701 -39.33 -13.84 5.60
N ILE A 702 -39.52 -12.53 5.44
CA ILE A 702 -38.78 -11.70 4.48
C ILE A 702 -38.17 -10.49 5.20
N GLY A 703 -36.97 -10.11 4.79
CA GLY A 703 -36.30 -8.88 5.22
C GLY A 703 -35.37 -8.30 4.16
N VAL A 704 -34.98 -7.04 4.35
CA VAL A 704 -33.99 -6.34 3.50
C VAL A 704 -32.55 -6.73 3.85
N ASP A 705 -32.35 -7.28 5.05
CA ASP A 705 -31.09 -7.86 5.53
C ASP A 705 -31.36 -9.13 6.36
N ALA A 706 -30.30 -9.89 6.66
CA ALA A 706 -30.40 -11.13 7.41
C ALA A 706 -30.84 -10.92 8.86
N ASP A 707 -30.47 -9.80 9.48
CA ASP A 707 -30.74 -9.54 10.91
C ASP A 707 -32.21 -9.22 11.16
N GLN A 708 -32.86 -8.54 10.22
CA GLN A 708 -34.30 -8.31 10.25
C GLN A 708 -35.09 -9.62 10.16
N VAL A 709 -34.62 -10.58 9.36
CA VAL A 709 -35.22 -11.92 9.25
C VAL A 709 -35.00 -12.72 10.54
N LYS A 710 -33.79 -12.68 11.11
CA LYS A 710 -33.46 -13.33 12.40
C LYS A 710 -34.31 -12.84 13.56
N ASN A 711 -34.52 -11.52 13.66
CA ASN A 711 -35.32 -10.93 14.74
C ASN A 711 -36.78 -11.39 14.73
N LYS A 712 -37.36 -11.60 13.54
CA LYS A 712 -38.72 -12.14 13.40
C LYS A 712 -38.82 -13.59 13.89
N ILE A 713 -37.79 -14.39 13.65
CA ILE A 713 -37.71 -15.79 14.11
C ILE A 713 -37.53 -15.85 15.65
N ASN A 714 -36.67 -15.01 16.23
CA ASN A 714 -36.41 -15.01 17.69
C ASN A 714 -37.66 -14.78 18.54
N ASN A 715 -38.49 -13.81 18.14
CA ASN A 715 -39.72 -13.48 18.87
C ASN A 715 -40.75 -14.62 18.88
N PHE A 716 -40.70 -15.51 17.89
CA PHE A 716 -41.59 -16.66 17.77
C PHE A 716 -41.25 -17.76 18.81
N ILE A 717 -39.98 -17.90 19.20
CA ILE A 717 -39.47 -19.05 19.96
C ILE A 717 -39.53 -18.85 21.48
N ILE A 718 -39.29 -17.62 21.94
CA ILE A 718 -39.18 -17.29 23.38
C ILE A 718 -40.44 -17.64 24.20
N LYS A 719 -41.60 -17.85 23.59
CA LYS A 719 -42.87 -18.11 24.30
C LYS A 719 -43.06 -19.55 24.84
N ASN A 720 -42.11 -20.50 24.70
CA ASN A 720 -42.43 -21.94 24.68
C ASN A 720 -41.29 -22.93 25.17
N TYR A 721 -40.87 -23.08 26.48
CA TYR A 721 -39.71 -23.89 27.09
C TYR A 721 -39.67 -24.60 28.51
N ILE A 722 -39.01 -25.79 28.79
CA ILE A 722 -38.57 -26.42 30.13
C ILE A 722 -37.16 -27.19 30.05
N LEU A 723 -36.42 -27.55 31.14
CA LEU A 723 -35.02 -28.14 31.21
C LEU A 723 -34.89 -29.58 31.85
N LEU A 724 -33.87 -30.44 31.54
CA LEU A 724 -33.78 -31.87 31.98
C LEU A 724 -32.42 -32.50 32.44
N ASP A 725 -31.27 -32.26 31.80
CA ASP A 725 -29.98 -32.94 32.02
C ASP A 725 -28.82 -31.99 31.67
N ASP A 726 -27.74 -31.96 32.43
CA ASP A 726 -26.84 -30.79 32.47
C ASP A 726 -25.45 -30.97 31.84
N ASN A 727 -25.01 -32.17 31.37
CA ASN A 727 -23.76 -32.32 30.60
C ASN A 727 -23.53 -33.72 29.97
N TYR A 728 -23.86 -33.89 28.69
CA TYR A 728 -23.56 -35.07 27.86
C TYR A 728 -22.74 -34.67 26.62
N LEU A 729 -21.47 -35.09 26.51
CA LEU A 729 -20.57 -34.76 25.39
C LEU A 729 -20.50 -33.24 25.07
N SER A 730 -20.49 -32.39 26.11
CA SER A 730 -20.57 -30.90 26.03
C SER A 730 -21.96 -30.31 25.74
N PHE A 731 -23.03 -31.11 25.78
CA PHE A 731 -24.42 -30.66 25.59
C PHE A 731 -25.27 -30.77 26.86
N LYS A 732 -26.21 -29.83 27.06
CA LYS A 732 -27.28 -29.88 28.08
C LYS A 732 -28.60 -30.36 27.48
N ILE A 733 -29.22 -31.42 27.99
CA ILE A 733 -30.52 -31.90 27.50
C ILE A 733 -31.68 -31.21 28.25
N ILE A 734 -32.75 -30.83 27.55
CA ILE A 734 -33.86 -30.02 28.05
C ILE A 734 -35.19 -30.63 27.58
N LYS A 735 -36.27 -30.60 28.37
CA LYS A 735 -37.60 -31.06 27.90
C LYS A 735 -38.40 -29.85 27.54
N TYR A 736 -38.86 -29.75 26.32
CA TYR A 736 -39.97 -28.87 26.03
C TYR A 736 -41.23 -29.69 25.71
N ARG A 737 -42.21 -29.67 26.62
CA ARG A 737 -43.42 -30.51 26.57
C ARG A 737 -43.07 -32.00 26.46
N GLU A 738 -43.32 -32.64 25.32
CA GLU A 738 -43.00 -34.05 25.06
C GLU A 738 -41.67 -34.26 24.31
N THR A 739 -40.96 -33.17 24.00
CA THR A 739 -39.74 -33.23 23.19
C THR A 739 -38.51 -32.99 24.07
N TYR A 740 -37.53 -33.89 24.00
CA TYR A 740 -36.21 -33.75 24.60
C TYR A 740 -35.31 -33.01 23.63
N CYS A 741 -34.41 -32.16 24.12
CA CYS A 741 -33.55 -31.39 23.25
C CYS A 741 -32.16 -31.14 23.84
N ALA A 742 -31.08 -31.25 23.08
CA ALA A 742 -29.72 -31.05 23.57
C ALA A 742 -29.14 -29.70 23.10
N ILE A 743 -28.63 -28.88 24.01
CA ILE A 743 -28.09 -27.52 23.82
C ILE A 743 -26.58 -27.51 24.10
N CYS A 744 -25.74 -27.18 23.11
CA CYS A 744 -24.30 -26.98 23.34
C CYS A 744 -24.03 -25.59 23.95
N SER A 745 -23.62 -25.50 25.22
CA SER A 745 -23.24 -24.20 25.81
C SER A 745 -21.73 -23.95 25.75
N LEU A 746 -21.33 -22.85 25.12
CA LEU A 746 -19.93 -22.43 25.01
C LEU A 746 -19.38 -21.70 26.27
N LYS A 747 -20.20 -21.39 27.30
CA LYS A 747 -19.75 -20.67 28.52
C LYS A 747 -20.30 -21.31 29.81
N ASN A 748 -19.47 -21.29 30.86
CA ASN A 748 -19.71 -21.97 32.15
C ASN A 748 -20.78 -21.29 33.05
N ASP A 749 -21.22 -20.06 32.75
CA ASP A 749 -22.29 -19.37 33.49
C ASP A 749 -23.50 -19.11 32.58
N ILE A 750 -24.65 -19.74 32.88
CA ILE A 750 -25.82 -19.73 32.01
C ILE A 750 -27.02 -19.07 32.69
N ASN A 751 -27.35 -17.86 32.21
CA ASN A 751 -28.67 -17.25 32.40
C ASN A 751 -29.55 -17.56 31.17
N LEU A 752 -30.61 -18.35 31.34
CA LEU A 752 -31.51 -18.80 30.27
C LEU A 752 -32.11 -17.65 29.44
N LYS A 753 -32.26 -16.44 29.98
CA LYS A 753 -32.74 -15.27 29.21
C LYS A 753 -31.73 -14.75 28.17
N ASN A 754 -30.45 -15.07 28.32
CA ASN A 754 -29.38 -14.65 27.40
C ASN A 754 -29.09 -15.68 26.30
N ILE A 755 -29.48 -16.95 26.48
CA ILE A 755 -29.29 -18.01 25.47
C ILE A 755 -30.06 -17.68 24.18
N PHE A 756 -31.31 -17.20 24.29
CA PHE A 756 -32.18 -16.93 23.13
C PHE A 756 -31.88 -15.62 22.40
N LYS A 757 -30.92 -14.83 22.88
CA LYS A 757 -30.49 -13.59 22.21
C LYS A 757 -29.28 -13.79 21.30
N ASN A 758 -28.47 -14.82 21.51
CA ASN A 758 -27.12 -14.86 20.94
C ASN A 758 -26.89 -15.89 19.82
N GLY A 759 -27.88 -16.69 19.41
CA GLY A 759 -27.84 -17.44 18.14
C GLY A 759 -26.78 -18.56 17.97
N ASP A 760 -25.84 -18.72 18.89
CA ASP A 760 -24.67 -19.60 18.75
C ASP A 760 -24.81 -20.97 19.46
N THR A 761 -26.00 -21.59 19.43
CA THR A 761 -26.27 -22.85 20.15
C THR A 761 -26.80 -23.95 19.23
N VAL A 762 -26.09 -25.06 19.15
CA VAL A 762 -26.51 -26.28 18.44
C VAL A 762 -27.62 -26.97 19.24
N TYR A 763 -28.73 -27.34 18.57
CA TYR A 763 -29.93 -27.91 19.18
C TYR A 763 -30.33 -29.24 18.51
N PHE A 764 -30.29 -30.36 19.22
CA PHE A 764 -30.95 -31.61 18.79
C PHE A 764 -32.30 -31.72 19.44
N SER A 765 -33.27 -32.41 18.83
CA SER A 765 -34.55 -32.67 19.49
C SER A 765 -35.15 -34.03 19.12
N GLY A 766 -35.80 -34.70 20.06
CA GLY A 766 -36.34 -36.04 19.88
C GLY A 766 -37.40 -36.41 20.91
N ARG A 767 -38.18 -37.45 20.64
CA ARG A 767 -39.25 -37.93 21.56
C ARG A 767 -38.69 -38.66 22.80
N SER A 768 -37.40 -38.99 22.80
CA SER A 768 -36.70 -39.60 23.93
C SER A 768 -35.28 -39.04 24.04
N SER A 769 -34.73 -39.07 25.25
CA SER A 769 -33.33 -38.70 25.49
C SER A 769 -32.35 -39.55 24.68
N TYR A 770 -32.65 -40.84 24.47
CA TYR A 770 -31.86 -41.73 23.63
C TYR A 770 -31.78 -41.27 22.17
N SER A 771 -32.92 -40.88 21.59
CA SER A 771 -32.97 -40.34 20.23
C SER A 771 -32.14 -39.06 20.10
N VAL A 772 -32.18 -38.19 21.11
CA VAL A 772 -31.38 -36.96 21.16
C VAL A 772 -29.88 -37.27 21.28
N ARG A 773 -29.48 -38.23 22.13
CA ARG A 773 -28.07 -38.65 22.26
C ARG A 773 -27.53 -39.25 20.97
N LYS A 774 -28.33 -40.06 20.27
CA LYS A 774 -27.97 -40.58 18.95
C LYS A 774 -27.78 -39.44 17.93
N GLN A 775 -28.68 -38.45 17.92
CA GLN A 775 -28.53 -37.26 17.07
C GLN A 775 -27.29 -36.41 17.41
N VAL A 776 -26.90 -36.32 18.69
CA VAL A 776 -25.64 -35.66 19.11
C VAL A 776 -24.44 -36.38 18.49
N ILE A 777 -24.43 -37.71 18.56
CA ILE A 777 -23.35 -38.54 17.98
C ILE A 777 -23.35 -38.39 16.45
N ASP A 778 -24.51 -38.52 15.80
CA ASP A 778 -24.65 -38.34 14.35
C ASP A 778 -24.20 -36.93 13.91
N TYR A 779 -24.47 -35.91 14.71
CA TYR A 779 -24.01 -34.56 14.45
C TYR A 779 -22.50 -34.39 14.65
N LEU A 780 -21.91 -34.99 15.68
CA LEU A 780 -20.46 -34.98 15.87
C LEU A 780 -19.75 -35.63 14.68
N HIS A 781 -20.32 -36.73 14.15
CA HIS A 781 -19.86 -37.34 12.90
C HIS A 781 -20.04 -36.43 11.67
N GLN A 782 -21.09 -35.62 11.61
CA GLN A 782 -21.33 -34.68 10.50
C GLN A 782 -20.50 -33.39 10.59
N ASN A 783 -20.03 -33.02 11.79
CA ASN A 783 -19.31 -31.77 12.04
C ASN A 783 -17.82 -31.99 12.35
N GLN A 784 -17.30 -33.17 12.05
CA GLN A 784 -15.87 -33.38 11.93
C GLN A 784 -15.38 -32.68 10.66
N VAL A 785 -14.53 -31.68 10.81
CA VAL A 785 -13.91 -31.00 9.67
C VAL A 785 -12.47 -31.44 9.64
N LEU A 786 -12.08 -32.15 8.57
CA LEU A 786 -10.67 -32.31 8.25
C LEU A 786 -10.13 -30.91 7.94
N VAL A 787 -9.41 -30.32 8.89
CA VAL A 787 -8.94 -28.94 8.74
C VAL A 787 -7.61 -28.90 8.03
N VAL A 788 -6.74 -29.87 8.32
CA VAL A 788 -5.45 -30.00 7.65
C VAL A 788 -5.27 -31.46 7.25
N GLN A 789 -5.19 -31.69 5.95
CA GLN A 789 -4.81 -32.98 5.41
C GLN A 789 -3.29 -33.04 5.33
N ASN A 790 -2.70 -34.15 5.81
CA ASN A 790 -1.26 -34.43 5.72
C ASN A 790 -0.36 -33.32 6.31
N TYR A 791 -0.67 -32.86 7.53
CA TYR A 791 0.28 -32.07 8.30
C TYR A 791 1.35 -33.02 8.88
N HIS A 792 2.48 -33.11 8.19
CA HIS A 792 3.60 -34.00 8.55
C HIS A 792 3.18 -35.47 8.73
N GLY A 793 2.35 -36.00 7.84
CA GLY A 793 1.82 -37.37 7.93
C GLY A 793 0.59 -37.54 8.82
N PHE A 794 0.09 -36.46 9.44
CA PHE A 794 -1.14 -36.48 10.22
C PHE A 794 -2.31 -35.79 9.51
N ASN A 795 -3.50 -36.34 9.69
CA ASN A 795 -4.74 -35.62 9.41
C ASN A 795 -5.16 -34.90 10.69
N ILE A 796 -5.34 -33.58 10.64
CA ILE A 796 -5.87 -32.77 11.75
C ILE A 796 -7.37 -32.55 11.54
N ILE A 797 -8.15 -32.99 12.51
CA ILE A 797 -9.61 -32.95 12.50
C ILE A 797 -10.08 -32.07 13.65
N ASP A 798 -10.83 -31.02 13.33
CA ASP A 798 -11.55 -30.28 14.35
C ASP A 798 -12.87 -30.98 14.62
N CYS A 799 -13.09 -31.31 15.88
CA CYS A 799 -14.36 -31.79 16.37
C CYS A 799 -14.77 -30.92 17.57
N MET A 800 -15.61 -29.92 17.29
CA MET A 800 -16.08 -28.92 18.26
C MET A 800 -14.98 -28.06 18.88
N LYS A 801 -14.71 -28.22 20.18
CA LYS A 801 -13.72 -27.44 20.97
C LYS A 801 -12.36 -28.12 21.07
N SER A 802 -12.20 -29.24 20.37
CA SER A 802 -10.96 -29.99 20.41
C SER A 802 -10.55 -30.29 18.99
N SER A 803 -9.26 -30.18 18.77
CA SER A 803 -8.61 -30.67 17.56
C SER A 803 -8.00 -32.02 17.89
N TYR A 804 -8.03 -32.91 16.92
CA TYR A 804 -7.42 -34.23 16.99
C TYR A 804 -6.48 -34.39 15.81
N ALA A 805 -5.41 -35.14 16.00
CA ALA A 805 -4.56 -35.60 14.92
C ALA A 805 -4.43 -37.12 14.97
N ILE A 806 -4.64 -37.74 13.82
CA ILE A 806 -4.44 -39.17 13.59
C ILE A 806 -3.47 -39.34 12.42
N LEU A 807 -2.73 -40.45 12.40
CA LEU A 807 -1.85 -40.74 11.28
C LEU A 807 -2.66 -40.91 10.00
N GLN A 808 -2.14 -40.42 8.88
CA GLN A 808 -2.82 -40.53 7.59
C GLN A 808 -3.03 -42.01 7.19
N SER A 809 -2.12 -42.89 7.59
CA SER A 809 -2.21 -44.34 7.38
C SER A 809 -3.32 -45.01 8.20
N GLU A 810 -3.84 -44.37 9.25
CA GLU A 810 -4.97 -44.88 10.06
C GLU A 810 -6.33 -44.62 9.42
N GLY A 811 -6.36 -43.97 8.25
CA GLY A 811 -7.56 -43.81 7.44
C GLY A 811 -8.51 -42.73 7.95
N LYS A 812 -9.82 -42.99 7.84
CA LYS A 812 -10.85 -41.98 8.13
C LYS A 812 -11.05 -41.83 9.64
N PHE A 813 -11.09 -40.58 10.09
CA PHE A 813 -11.43 -40.25 11.47
C PHE A 813 -12.85 -40.72 11.84
N ASP A 814 -12.94 -41.44 12.95
CA ASP A 814 -14.15 -41.99 13.58
C ASP A 814 -14.10 -41.67 15.08
N ILE A 815 -14.98 -40.78 15.52
CA ILE A 815 -15.05 -40.38 16.93
C ILE A 815 -15.38 -41.54 17.88
N THR A 816 -16.04 -42.59 17.40
CA THR A 816 -16.34 -43.78 18.23
C THR A 816 -15.09 -44.61 18.52
N MET A 817 -14.04 -44.48 17.72
CA MET A 817 -12.74 -45.11 17.96
C MET A 817 -11.94 -44.39 19.05
N ILE A 818 -12.21 -43.10 19.31
CA ILE A 818 -11.64 -42.36 20.45
C ILE A 818 -12.17 -42.94 21.77
N ASP A 819 -13.48 -43.10 21.89
CA ASP A 819 -14.11 -43.68 23.09
C ASP A 819 -13.65 -45.13 23.36
N LYS A 820 -13.25 -45.86 22.31
CA LYS A 820 -12.73 -47.23 22.39
C LYS A 820 -11.20 -47.29 22.55
N GLY A 821 -10.48 -46.17 22.38
CA GLY A 821 -9.02 -46.10 22.48
C GLY A 821 -8.25 -46.87 21.39
N THR A 822 -8.79 -46.95 20.17
CA THR A 822 -8.26 -47.85 19.11
C THR A 822 -7.32 -47.20 18.09
N TYR A 823 -7.01 -45.90 18.22
CA TYR A 823 -5.98 -45.23 17.39
C TYR A 823 -4.60 -45.45 18.00
N ASN A 824 -3.60 -45.82 17.18
CA ASN A 824 -2.24 -46.07 17.64
C ASN A 824 -1.51 -44.78 18.04
N SER A 825 -1.79 -43.68 17.33
CA SER A 825 -1.14 -42.38 17.56
C SER A 825 -2.13 -41.22 17.50
N LEU A 826 -3.09 -41.20 18.43
CA LEU A 826 -4.04 -40.09 18.60
C LEU A 826 -3.43 -38.97 19.44
N LEU A 827 -3.29 -37.78 18.83
CA LEU A 827 -2.95 -36.56 19.55
C LEU A 827 -4.21 -35.68 19.66
N SER A 828 -4.40 -35.01 20.79
CA SER A 828 -5.54 -34.11 21.00
C SER A 828 -5.10 -32.80 21.64
N GLY A 829 -5.85 -31.72 21.42
CA GLY A 829 -5.62 -30.41 22.01
C GLY A 829 -6.87 -29.55 21.95
N GLU A 830 -6.90 -28.42 22.66
CA GLU A 830 -8.04 -27.49 22.67
C GLU A 830 -8.21 -26.75 21.34
N ASN A 831 -7.17 -26.74 20.49
CA ASN A 831 -7.19 -26.12 19.17
C ASN A 831 -6.08 -26.71 18.27
N GLN A 832 -6.10 -26.31 17.01
CA GLN A 832 -5.16 -26.80 16.00
C GLN A 832 -3.70 -26.46 16.33
N ASP A 833 -3.43 -25.33 16.97
CA ASP A 833 -2.06 -24.92 17.26
C ASP A 833 -1.44 -25.80 18.34
N GLU A 834 -2.23 -26.18 19.36
CA GLU A 834 -1.81 -27.14 20.37
C GLU A 834 -1.57 -28.53 19.76
N VAL A 835 -2.47 -28.99 18.87
CA VAL A 835 -2.29 -30.26 18.17
C VAL A 835 -1.06 -30.23 17.25
N LYS A 836 -0.83 -29.14 16.52
CA LYS A 836 0.38 -28.96 15.70
C LYS A 836 1.63 -28.98 16.55
N LEU A 837 1.60 -28.38 17.75
CA LEU A 837 2.73 -28.42 18.69
C LEU A 837 3.02 -29.87 19.11
N ARG A 838 2.00 -30.62 19.54
CA ARG A 838 2.15 -32.03 19.92
C ARG A 838 2.62 -32.92 18.76
N ILE A 839 2.19 -32.63 17.52
CA ILE A 839 2.70 -33.30 16.33
C ILE A 839 4.19 -33.03 16.17
N ARG A 840 4.67 -31.79 16.35
CA ARG A 840 6.10 -31.48 16.24
C ARG A 840 6.93 -32.19 17.30
N GLU A 841 6.43 -32.22 18.54
CA GLU A 841 7.06 -32.97 19.64
C GLU A 841 7.18 -34.46 19.26
N TYR A 842 6.07 -35.06 18.80
CA TYR A 842 6.05 -36.44 18.33
C TYR A 842 7.04 -36.69 17.18
N LEU A 843 7.15 -35.78 16.21
CA LEU A 843 8.02 -35.95 15.04
C LEU A 843 9.50 -35.82 15.40
N ASN A 844 9.84 -34.88 16.28
CA ASN A 844 11.23 -34.72 16.75
C ASN A 844 11.72 -36.00 17.46
N ASP A 845 10.83 -36.72 18.14
CA ASP A 845 11.16 -38.00 18.77
C ASP A 845 11.30 -39.17 17.76
N ASN A 846 10.86 -39.00 16.51
CA ASN A 846 10.82 -40.05 15.47
C ASN A 846 11.74 -39.75 14.25
N VAL A 847 12.80 -38.96 14.46
CA VAL A 847 13.78 -38.63 13.43
C VAL A 847 14.84 -39.71 13.32
N THR A 848 15.05 -40.28 12.12
CA THR A 848 16.11 -41.27 11.87
C THR A 848 17.09 -40.77 10.80
N PRO A 849 18.39 -40.60 11.11
CA PRO A 849 19.39 -40.25 10.11
C PRO A 849 19.60 -41.43 9.16
N ILE A 850 19.43 -41.21 7.85
CA ILE A 850 19.55 -42.27 6.83
C ILE A 850 20.94 -42.28 6.22
N GLU A 851 21.43 -41.10 5.83
CA GLU A 851 22.74 -40.96 5.18
C GLU A 851 23.37 -39.64 5.60
N LYS A 852 24.59 -39.71 6.12
CA LYS A 852 25.35 -38.54 6.53
C LYS A 852 26.30 -38.14 5.42
N ASN A 853 26.42 -36.83 5.20
CA ASN A 853 27.41 -36.23 4.29
C ASN A 853 27.25 -36.61 2.80
N PHE A 854 26.01 -36.73 2.31
CA PHE A 854 25.76 -36.79 0.87
C PHE A 854 25.92 -35.39 0.28
N HIS A 855 27.05 -35.11 -0.37
CA HIS A 855 27.41 -33.78 -0.89
C HIS A 855 27.30 -32.65 0.17
N ASN A 856 27.78 -32.90 1.39
CA ASN A 856 27.64 -32.03 2.58
C ASN A 856 26.20 -31.86 3.11
N PHE A 857 25.25 -32.71 2.70
CA PHE A 857 23.92 -32.79 3.28
C PHE A 857 23.77 -34.02 4.19
N ASN A 858 22.99 -33.87 5.27
CA ASN A 858 22.46 -34.98 6.04
C ASN A 858 21.07 -35.31 5.49
N ILE A 859 20.87 -36.53 4.99
CA ILE A 859 19.58 -37.06 4.57
C ILE A 859 18.96 -37.82 5.75
N ILE A 860 17.75 -37.44 6.11
CA ILE A 860 17.06 -37.87 7.31
C ILE A 860 15.65 -38.32 6.93
N LYS A 861 15.18 -39.41 7.53
CA LYS A 861 13.80 -39.86 7.42
C LYS A 861 13.02 -39.39 8.64
N CYS A 862 11.95 -38.65 8.38
CA CYS A 862 10.98 -38.24 9.39
C CYS A 862 9.62 -38.74 8.92
N MET A 863 9.12 -39.79 9.59
CA MET A 863 7.93 -40.54 9.17
C MET A 863 8.09 -41.11 7.75
N ASP A 864 7.15 -40.79 6.85
CA ASP A 864 7.12 -41.28 5.47
C ASP A 864 7.90 -40.40 4.49
N ASN A 865 8.49 -39.28 4.95
CA ASN A 865 9.22 -38.34 4.10
C ASN A 865 10.72 -38.34 4.39
N PHE A 866 11.49 -38.03 3.36
CA PHE A 866 12.93 -37.79 3.44
C PHE A 866 13.20 -36.30 3.34
N TYR A 867 14.12 -35.81 4.17
CA TYR A 867 14.59 -34.44 4.18
C TYR A 867 16.10 -34.41 4.05
N ALA A 868 16.63 -33.39 3.37
CA ALA A 868 18.06 -33.12 3.37
C ALA A 868 18.34 -31.68 3.81
N ILE A 869 19.21 -31.56 4.81
CA ILE A 869 19.70 -30.29 5.36
C ILE A 869 21.22 -30.26 5.25
N LEU A 870 21.81 -29.07 5.11
CA LEU A 870 23.27 -28.92 5.14
C LEU A 870 23.81 -29.44 6.47
N GLN A 871 24.97 -30.09 6.44
CA GLN A 871 25.61 -30.60 7.65
C GLN A 871 25.96 -29.46 8.64
N SER A 872 26.21 -28.25 8.14
CA SER A 872 26.45 -27.05 8.94
C SER A 872 25.22 -26.55 9.71
N GLU A 873 24.01 -26.98 9.34
CA GLU A 873 22.76 -26.57 10.00
C GLU A 873 22.49 -27.30 11.33
N GLY A 874 23.31 -28.31 11.65
CA GLY A 874 23.23 -29.08 12.89
C GLY A 874 22.19 -30.20 12.85
N GLU A 875 21.60 -30.49 14.03
CA GLU A 875 20.53 -31.48 14.15
C GLU A 875 19.24 -31.02 13.46
N PHE A 876 18.46 -32.00 13.02
CA PHE A 876 17.18 -31.76 12.36
C PHE A 876 16.11 -31.34 13.37
N ASP A 877 15.41 -30.25 13.08
CA ASP A 877 14.31 -29.70 13.85
C ASP A 877 13.16 -29.39 12.88
N ILE A 878 12.04 -30.10 13.05
CA ILE A 878 10.86 -29.93 12.21
C ILE A 878 10.27 -28.50 12.31
N THR A 879 10.55 -27.79 13.41
CA THR A 879 10.13 -26.40 13.60
C THR A 879 10.85 -25.46 12.64
N LYS A 880 12.13 -25.74 12.31
CA LYS A 880 12.89 -25.00 11.31
C LYS A 880 12.37 -25.28 9.89
N VAL A 881 11.91 -26.50 9.62
CA VAL A 881 11.25 -26.86 8.35
C VAL A 881 9.98 -26.02 8.14
N ASP A 882 9.09 -25.97 9.13
CA ASP A 882 7.84 -25.18 9.08
C ASP A 882 8.09 -23.69 8.81
N LYS A 883 9.15 -23.14 9.41
CA LYS A 883 9.54 -21.74 9.28
C LYS A 883 10.35 -21.44 8.00
N LYS A 884 10.66 -22.47 7.19
CA LYS A 884 11.60 -22.39 6.06
C LYS A 884 12.96 -21.79 6.46
N ALA A 885 13.42 -22.12 7.66
CA ALA A 885 14.66 -21.59 8.23
C ALA A 885 15.91 -22.33 7.74
N TYR A 886 15.77 -23.57 7.25
CA TYR A 886 16.85 -24.29 6.58
C TYR A 886 17.04 -23.74 5.15
N ASN A 887 18.26 -23.33 4.82
CA ASN A 887 18.59 -22.84 3.49
C ASN A 887 19.91 -23.45 2.99
N PRO A 888 19.88 -24.42 2.06
CA PRO A 888 18.73 -25.01 1.37
C PRO A 888 18.14 -26.22 2.13
N LEU A 889 16.86 -26.50 1.89
CA LEU A 889 16.14 -27.68 2.38
C LEU A 889 15.55 -28.45 1.19
N PHE A 890 15.85 -29.74 1.10
CA PHE A 890 15.21 -30.63 0.14
C PHE A 890 14.28 -31.60 0.86
N SER A 891 13.17 -31.96 0.23
CA SER A 891 12.25 -32.98 0.71
C SER A 891 11.75 -33.83 -0.45
N GLY A 892 11.36 -35.08 -0.17
CA GLY A 892 10.84 -36.04 -1.14
C GLY A 892 10.28 -37.29 -0.48
N GLU A 893 9.53 -38.09 -1.22
CA GLU A 893 8.90 -39.34 -0.74
C GLU A 893 9.91 -40.50 -0.66
N SER A 894 11.07 -40.34 -1.30
CA SER A 894 12.16 -41.32 -1.28
C SER A 894 13.52 -40.64 -1.13
N GLN A 895 14.49 -41.39 -0.59
CA GLN A 895 15.88 -40.97 -0.51
C GLN A 895 16.44 -40.58 -1.88
N GLU A 896 16.10 -41.32 -2.95
CA GLU A 896 16.62 -41.04 -4.29
C GLU A 896 16.03 -39.78 -4.92
N GLU A 897 14.77 -39.47 -4.65
CA GLU A 897 14.18 -38.20 -5.08
C GLU A 897 14.91 -37.01 -4.42
N VAL A 898 15.19 -37.11 -3.11
CA VAL A 898 15.94 -36.08 -2.39
C VAL A 898 17.36 -35.95 -2.94
N LYS A 899 18.04 -37.06 -3.21
CA LYS A 899 19.37 -37.06 -3.85
C LYS A 899 19.35 -36.40 -5.22
N LEU A 900 18.34 -36.68 -6.05
CA LEU A 900 18.20 -36.06 -7.37
C LEU A 900 18.07 -34.53 -7.25
N ARG A 901 17.20 -34.04 -6.36
CA ARG A 901 17.01 -32.60 -6.13
C ARG A 901 18.28 -31.91 -5.62
N ILE A 902 19.06 -32.58 -4.76
CA ILE A 902 20.38 -32.09 -4.33
C ILE A 902 21.32 -31.95 -5.54
N ARG A 903 21.39 -32.96 -6.42
CA ARG A 903 22.27 -32.92 -7.61
C ARG A 903 21.88 -31.81 -8.58
N GLU A 904 20.58 -31.64 -8.86
CA GLU A 904 20.06 -30.53 -9.69
C GLU A 904 20.46 -29.17 -9.12
N PHE A 905 20.27 -28.99 -7.82
CA PHE A 905 20.64 -27.77 -7.13
C PHE A 905 22.16 -27.52 -7.13
N LEU A 906 22.98 -28.56 -6.99
CA LEU A 906 24.43 -28.43 -7.08
C LEU A 906 24.86 -27.98 -8.48
N ASN A 907 24.25 -28.53 -9.54
CA ASN A 907 24.49 -28.13 -10.92
C ASN A 907 24.10 -26.65 -11.18
N ASP A 908 23.02 -26.15 -10.58
CA ASP A 908 22.63 -24.74 -10.69
C ASP A 908 23.57 -23.76 -9.95
N ASN A 909 24.37 -24.25 -9.00
CA ASN A 909 25.29 -23.46 -8.18
C ASN A 909 26.76 -23.63 -8.58
N VAL A 910 26.99 -24.11 -9.79
CA VAL A 910 28.32 -24.26 -10.39
C VAL A 910 28.87 -22.89 -10.79
N ARG A 911 30.05 -22.55 -10.29
CA ARG A 911 30.76 -21.32 -10.68
C ARG A 911 32.14 -21.66 -11.23
N LEU A 912 32.39 -21.33 -12.49
CA LEU A 912 33.73 -21.38 -13.06
C LEU A 912 34.64 -20.39 -12.30
N ILE A 913 35.72 -20.92 -11.71
CA ILE A 913 36.71 -20.13 -10.97
C ILE A 913 37.88 -19.76 -11.86
N ARG A 914 38.35 -20.73 -12.66
CA ARG A 914 39.47 -20.52 -13.57
C ARG A 914 39.33 -21.41 -14.79
N GLU A 915 39.38 -20.82 -15.97
CA GLU A 915 39.34 -21.54 -17.24
C GLU A 915 40.76 -21.87 -17.71
N GLY A 916 40.96 -23.08 -18.26
CA GLY A 916 42.19 -23.47 -18.95
C GLY A 916 43.47 -23.53 -18.09
N PHE A 917 43.38 -23.72 -16.77
CA PHE A 917 44.57 -23.92 -15.94
C PHE A 917 45.21 -25.27 -16.25
N HIS A 918 46.29 -25.26 -17.04
CA HIS A 918 46.92 -26.46 -17.59
C HIS A 918 45.93 -27.41 -18.31
N ASN A 919 45.05 -26.85 -19.13
CA ASN A 919 43.94 -27.56 -19.81
C ASN A 919 42.84 -28.09 -18.89
N PHE A 920 42.77 -27.63 -17.64
CA PHE A 920 41.64 -27.91 -16.74
C PHE A 920 40.77 -26.66 -16.53
N ASN A 921 39.46 -26.85 -16.50
CA ASN A 921 38.53 -25.89 -15.95
C ASN A 921 38.41 -26.16 -14.45
N ILE A 922 38.74 -25.17 -13.62
CA ILE A 922 38.56 -25.22 -12.17
C ILE A 922 37.24 -24.56 -11.82
N ILE A 923 36.41 -25.29 -11.12
CA ILE A 923 35.02 -24.96 -10.82
C ILE A 923 34.82 -25.04 -9.32
N LYS A 924 34.02 -24.13 -8.77
CA LYS A 924 33.51 -24.20 -7.40
C LYS A 924 32.07 -24.66 -7.46
N CYS A 925 31.80 -25.80 -6.82
CA CYS A 925 30.46 -26.30 -6.61
C CYS A 925 30.24 -26.34 -5.09
N MET A 926 29.45 -25.39 -4.58
CA MET A 926 29.28 -25.17 -3.15
C MET A 926 30.59 -24.90 -2.39
N ASN A 927 30.93 -25.79 -1.45
CA ASN A 927 32.10 -25.68 -0.59
C ASN A 927 33.31 -26.42 -1.15
N ASP A 928 33.13 -27.17 -2.24
CA ASP A 928 34.15 -28.00 -2.84
C ASP A 928 34.60 -27.40 -4.19
N PHE A 929 35.85 -27.66 -4.53
CA PHE A 929 36.45 -27.28 -5.80
C PHE A 929 36.70 -28.53 -6.62
N TYR A 930 36.41 -28.44 -7.90
CA TYR A 930 36.61 -29.50 -8.88
C TYR A 930 37.47 -28.97 -10.02
N ALA A 931 38.26 -29.83 -10.64
CA ALA A 931 38.92 -29.53 -11.89
C ALA A 931 38.69 -30.66 -12.89
N THR A 932 38.15 -30.32 -14.06
CA THR A 932 37.89 -31.25 -15.16
C THR A 932 38.64 -30.79 -16.40
N LEU A 933 39.00 -31.72 -17.30
CA LEU A 933 39.64 -31.35 -18.56
C LEU A 933 38.73 -30.42 -19.37
N GLN A 934 39.30 -29.39 -20.00
CA GLN A 934 38.55 -28.41 -20.79
C GLN A 934 37.81 -29.07 -21.97
N SER A 935 38.34 -30.19 -22.49
CA SER A 935 37.73 -30.99 -23.55
C SER A 935 36.45 -31.74 -23.14
N GLU A 936 36.18 -31.86 -21.84
CA GLU A 936 35.01 -32.59 -21.30
C GLU A 936 33.72 -31.76 -21.34
N GLY A 937 33.81 -30.47 -21.71
CA GLY A 937 32.68 -29.57 -21.80
C GLY A 937 32.22 -29.01 -20.45
N GLU A 938 30.91 -28.77 -20.34
CA GLU A 938 30.30 -28.19 -19.15
C GLU A 938 30.38 -29.14 -17.95
N PHE A 939 30.55 -28.57 -16.75
CA PHE A 939 30.64 -29.33 -15.51
C PHE A 939 29.26 -29.85 -15.09
N ASP A 940 29.18 -31.14 -14.76
CA ASP A 940 28.00 -31.83 -14.28
C ASP A 940 28.39 -32.75 -13.11
N ILE A 941 27.87 -32.46 -11.93
CA ILE A 941 28.17 -33.23 -10.72
C ILE A 941 27.73 -34.69 -10.84
N THR A 942 26.73 -34.98 -11.67
CA THR A 942 26.25 -36.35 -11.88
C THR A 942 27.29 -37.21 -12.61
N LYS A 943 28.09 -36.61 -13.50
CA LYS A 943 29.23 -37.27 -14.15
C LYS A 943 30.37 -37.52 -13.17
N VAL A 944 30.60 -36.61 -12.22
CA VAL A 944 31.57 -36.82 -11.14
C VAL A 944 31.16 -38.02 -10.29
N ASP A 945 29.89 -38.08 -9.86
CA ASP A 945 29.36 -39.19 -9.05
C ASP A 945 29.45 -40.55 -9.76
N LYS A 946 29.28 -40.58 -11.09
CA LYS A 946 29.37 -41.80 -11.91
C LYS A 946 30.79 -42.16 -12.33
N GLY A 947 31.75 -41.25 -12.15
CA GLY A 947 33.11 -41.41 -12.67
C GLY A 947 33.20 -41.29 -14.20
N ASP A 948 32.29 -40.55 -14.83
CA ASP A 948 32.19 -40.42 -16.29
C ASP A 948 33.21 -39.40 -16.87
N TYR A 949 33.84 -38.58 -16.02
CA TYR A 949 34.95 -37.71 -16.44
C TYR A 949 36.23 -38.53 -16.62
N HIS A 950 36.96 -38.33 -17.73
CA HIS A 950 38.24 -39.02 -17.94
C HIS A 950 39.26 -38.67 -16.85
N LEU A 951 39.24 -37.42 -16.37
CA LEU A 951 40.10 -36.97 -15.29
C LEU A 951 39.43 -35.84 -14.52
N VAL A 952 39.27 -36.04 -13.22
CA VAL A 952 38.72 -35.05 -12.29
C VAL A 952 39.57 -34.97 -11.03
N PHE A 953 39.90 -33.76 -10.61
CA PHE A 953 40.48 -33.48 -9.29
C PHE A 953 39.41 -32.83 -8.42
N SER A 954 39.45 -33.11 -7.12
CA SER A 954 38.54 -32.50 -6.15
C SER A 954 39.26 -32.13 -4.86
N GLY A 955 38.84 -31.05 -4.21
CA GLY A 955 39.44 -30.56 -2.98
C GLY A 955 38.54 -29.61 -2.20
N LYS A 956 38.84 -29.42 -0.91
CA LYS A 956 38.08 -28.52 -0.01
C LYS A 956 38.40 -27.05 -0.23
N ASN A 957 39.49 -26.76 -0.94
CA ASN A 957 39.89 -25.42 -1.31
C ASN A 957 40.60 -25.42 -2.67
N LEU A 958 40.79 -24.23 -3.22
CA LEU A 958 41.40 -24.04 -4.53
C LEU A 958 42.87 -24.51 -4.58
N GLU A 959 43.62 -24.35 -3.48
CA GLU A 959 45.04 -24.69 -3.43
C GLU A 959 45.28 -26.20 -3.50
N GLU A 960 44.43 -27.00 -2.85
CA GLU A 960 44.45 -28.47 -2.94
C GLU A 960 44.27 -28.93 -4.38
N VAL A 961 43.27 -28.40 -5.09
CA VAL A 961 42.99 -28.78 -6.49
C VAL A 961 44.13 -28.35 -7.41
N ILE A 962 44.67 -27.15 -7.22
CA ILE A 962 45.84 -26.68 -7.98
C ILE A 962 47.06 -27.57 -7.74
N THR A 963 47.26 -28.02 -6.49
CA THR A 963 48.38 -28.89 -6.12
C THR A 963 48.25 -30.25 -6.81
N GLN A 964 47.05 -30.85 -6.78
CA GLN A 964 46.76 -32.11 -7.47
C GLN A 964 47.01 -32.03 -8.99
N ILE A 965 46.57 -30.94 -9.64
CA ILE A 965 46.83 -30.69 -11.07
C ILE A 965 48.34 -30.60 -11.34
N ASN A 966 49.07 -29.81 -10.54
CA ASN A 966 50.51 -29.63 -10.72
C ASN A 966 51.30 -30.94 -10.53
N ASP A 967 50.91 -31.76 -9.56
CA ASP A 967 51.54 -33.04 -9.30
C ASP A 967 51.26 -34.04 -10.43
N TYR A 968 50.03 -34.06 -10.96
CA TYR A 968 49.69 -34.82 -12.16
C TYR A 968 50.56 -34.42 -13.36
N ILE A 969 50.70 -33.11 -13.63
CA ILE A 969 51.51 -32.61 -14.75
C ILE A 969 53.00 -32.92 -14.57
N LYS A 970 53.53 -32.83 -13.34
CA LYS A 970 54.91 -33.24 -13.03
C LYS A 970 55.14 -34.73 -13.28
N GLN A 971 54.12 -35.57 -13.05
CA GLN A 971 54.19 -37.00 -13.35
C GLN A 971 54.09 -37.27 -14.87
N GLU A 972 53.14 -36.65 -15.56
CA GLU A 972 52.97 -36.73 -17.02
C GLU A 972 54.21 -36.23 -17.78
N SER A 973 54.78 -35.09 -17.38
CA SER A 973 55.97 -34.52 -18.02
C SER A 973 57.23 -35.38 -17.84
N LYS A 974 57.32 -36.19 -16.78
CA LYS A 974 58.36 -37.22 -16.64
C LYS A 974 58.15 -38.39 -17.61
N ASN A 975 56.91 -38.75 -17.92
CA ASN A 975 56.57 -39.79 -18.88
C ASN A 975 56.76 -39.32 -20.34
N ILE A 976 56.47 -38.05 -20.63
CA ILE A 976 56.63 -37.45 -21.98
C ILE A 976 58.10 -37.19 -22.33
N LYS A 977 59.00 -37.04 -21.34
CA LYS A 977 60.45 -36.86 -21.56
C LYS A 977 61.15 -38.09 -22.17
N VAL A 978 60.44 -39.21 -22.33
CA VAL A 978 60.90 -40.42 -23.04
C VAL A 978 60.47 -40.44 -24.52
N SER A 979 59.58 -39.53 -24.96
CA SER A 979 58.92 -39.62 -26.27
C SER A 979 59.14 -38.42 -27.23
N ARG A 980 59.92 -37.39 -26.87
CA ARG A 980 59.98 -36.11 -27.61
C ARG A 980 61.38 -35.71 -28.13
N ASP A 981 62.08 -36.64 -28.77
CA ASP A 981 63.16 -36.31 -29.74
C ASP A 981 62.67 -36.31 -31.20
N PHE A 982 61.36 -36.45 -31.43
CA PHE A 982 60.74 -36.41 -32.75
C PHE A 982 59.53 -35.43 -32.70
N GLU A 983 59.32 -34.65 -33.75
CA GLU A 983 58.13 -33.79 -33.99
C GLU A 983 58.12 -32.32 -33.48
N VAL A 984 59.21 -31.56 -33.69
CA VAL A 984 59.13 -30.07 -33.72
C VAL A 984 58.97 -29.54 -35.16
N ASN A 985 59.21 -30.37 -36.19
CA ASN A 985 59.22 -29.92 -37.59
C ASN A 985 57.85 -29.96 -38.30
N ASP A 986 56.85 -30.68 -37.79
CA ASP A 986 55.55 -30.80 -38.46
C ASP A 986 54.54 -29.73 -37.99
N PHE A 987 54.68 -29.25 -36.75
CA PHE A 987 53.79 -28.21 -36.18
C PHE A 987 53.86 -26.87 -36.93
N LEU A 988 55.01 -26.52 -37.52
CA LEU A 988 55.21 -25.26 -38.24
C LEU A 988 54.63 -25.26 -39.67
N LYS A 989 54.30 -26.44 -40.24
CA LYS A 989 53.74 -26.53 -41.60
C LYS A 989 52.21 -26.45 -41.64
N GLU A 990 51.53 -26.79 -40.56
CA GLU A 990 50.07 -26.99 -40.59
C GLU A 990 49.26 -25.74 -40.16
N TYR A 991 49.81 -24.86 -39.32
CA TYR A 991 49.03 -23.79 -38.68
C TYR A 991 49.08 -22.40 -39.33
N TYR A 992 50.01 -22.11 -40.24
CA TYR A 992 50.20 -20.74 -40.77
C TYR A 992 49.89 -20.51 -42.25
N LEU A 993 49.43 -21.53 -42.98
CA LEU A 993 49.16 -21.46 -44.43
C LEU A 993 47.69 -21.48 -44.92
N PRO A 994 46.62 -21.54 -44.08
CA PRO A 994 45.25 -21.42 -44.61
C PRO A 994 44.62 -20.01 -44.68
N SER A 995 45.20 -18.95 -44.09
CA SER A 995 44.48 -17.67 -43.88
C SER A 995 44.90 -16.47 -44.75
N LEU A 996 45.53 -16.69 -45.91
CA LEU A 996 45.96 -15.61 -46.82
C LEU A 996 45.42 -15.71 -48.27
N SER A 997 44.16 -16.16 -48.44
CA SER A 997 43.52 -16.25 -49.78
C SER A 997 42.42 -15.21 -50.05
N GLN A 998 42.29 -14.13 -49.25
CA GLN A 998 41.31 -13.06 -49.51
C GLN A 998 41.88 -11.64 -49.35
N PHE A 999 42.92 -11.29 -50.11
CA PHE A 999 43.16 -9.87 -50.44
C PHE A 999 43.64 -9.74 -51.89
N LYS A 1000 42.74 -9.28 -52.76
CA LYS A 1000 43.06 -8.69 -54.07
C LYS A 1000 42.99 -7.17 -53.93
N SER A 1001 44.12 -6.50 -53.78
CA SER A 1001 44.41 -5.19 -54.39
C SER A 1001 45.83 -4.75 -54.05
N ASN A 1002 46.50 -4.19 -55.06
CA ASN A 1002 47.92 -3.85 -55.11
C ASN A 1002 48.40 -2.90 -53.98
N SER A 1003 49.19 -3.43 -53.04
CA SER A 1003 50.27 -2.72 -52.33
C SER A 1003 51.20 -3.79 -51.71
N ILE A 1004 52.52 -3.69 -51.92
CA ILE A 1004 53.49 -4.66 -51.39
C ILE A 1004 53.79 -4.28 -49.92
N LEU A 1005 53.40 -5.13 -48.97
CA LEU A 1005 53.85 -5.07 -47.58
C LEU A 1005 54.89 -6.16 -47.35
N SER A 1006 56.09 -5.77 -46.90
CA SER A 1006 57.11 -6.73 -46.43
C SER A 1006 57.13 -6.75 -44.90
N PHE A 1007 57.18 -7.95 -44.31
CA PHE A 1007 57.25 -8.16 -42.87
C PHE A 1007 58.60 -8.78 -42.50
N LYS A 1008 59.25 -8.27 -41.45
CA LYS A 1008 60.45 -8.88 -40.85
C LYS A 1008 60.18 -9.17 -39.38
N LEU A 1009 60.13 -10.45 -39.02
CA LEU A 1009 59.93 -10.93 -37.65
C LEU A 1009 61.28 -11.38 -37.09
N ASN A 1010 61.69 -10.81 -35.96
CA ASN A 1010 62.85 -11.29 -35.20
C ASN A 1010 62.36 -12.05 -33.98
N ALA A 1011 62.80 -13.30 -33.84
CA ALA A 1011 62.54 -14.14 -32.67
C ALA A 1011 63.84 -14.34 -31.88
N THR A 1012 63.73 -14.38 -30.56
CA THR A 1012 64.84 -14.74 -29.67
C THR A 1012 64.38 -15.84 -28.73
N VAL A 1013 65.21 -16.87 -28.54
CA VAL A 1013 64.89 -18.03 -27.70
C VAL A 1013 65.67 -17.93 -26.40
N SER A 1014 64.98 -17.98 -25.27
CA SER A 1014 65.58 -18.06 -23.94
C SER A 1014 64.76 -18.99 -23.06
N GLU A 1015 65.42 -19.89 -22.32
CA GLU A 1015 64.80 -20.88 -21.42
C GLU A 1015 63.74 -21.78 -22.07
N GLY A 1016 63.93 -22.14 -23.34
CA GLY A 1016 63.02 -23.02 -24.07
C GLY A 1016 61.69 -22.37 -24.49
N ILE A 1017 61.56 -21.05 -24.28
CA ILE A 1017 60.42 -20.25 -24.73
C ILE A 1017 60.89 -19.33 -25.86
N VAL A 1018 60.16 -19.33 -26.97
CA VAL A 1018 60.40 -18.43 -28.11
C VAL A 1018 59.66 -17.13 -27.83
N TYR A 1019 60.40 -16.02 -27.68
CA TYR A 1019 59.82 -14.69 -27.53
C TYR A 1019 59.75 -14.00 -28.89
N LEU A 1020 58.53 -13.67 -29.32
CA LEU A 1020 58.27 -12.87 -30.51
C LEU A 1020 58.14 -11.40 -30.09
N ASN A 1021 59.08 -10.54 -30.50
CA ASN A 1021 59.00 -9.11 -30.22
C ASN A 1021 58.09 -8.43 -31.25
N HIS A 1022 56.94 -7.92 -30.81
CA HIS A 1022 56.01 -7.15 -31.65
C HIS A 1022 56.42 -5.68 -31.75
N ASN A 1023 57.43 -5.38 -32.58
CA ASN A 1023 57.61 -4.02 -33.12
C ASN A 1023 57.28 -4.06 -34.61
N LEU A 1024 56.14 -3.48 -34.98
CA LEU A 1024 55.72 -3.31 -36.38
C LEU A 1024 56.15 -1.92 -36.85
N GLU A 1025 57.18 -1.86 -37.70
CA GLU A 1025 57.53 -0.65 -38.45
C GLU A 1025 56.83 -0.70 -39.81
N PHE A 1026 56.02 0.32 -40.12
CA PHE A 1026 55.38 0.47 -41.44
C PHE A 1026 56.17 1.51 -42.25
N ARG A 1027 56.74 1.10 -43.39
CA ARG A 1027 57.21 2.01 -44.43
C ARG A 1027 56.28 1.90 -45.63
N LEU A 1028 55.74 3.04 -46.05
CA LEU A 1028 55.11 3.21 -47.35
C LEU A 1028 56.19 3.72 -48.31
N GLU A 1029 56.54 2.93 -49.31
CA GLU A 1029 57.22 3.39 -50.53
C GLU A 1029 56.18 3.34 -51.65
N ASP A 1030 56.13 4.40 -52.47
CA ASP A 1030 55.03 4.77 -53.41
C ASP A 1030 54.36 3.62 -54.20
#